data_AF-A0AA88WPD2-F1
#
_entry.id   AF-A0AA88WPD2-F1
#
_cell.length_a   1.000
_cell.length_b   1.000
_cell.length_c   1.000
_cell.angle_alpha   90.00
_cell.angle_beta   90.00
_cell.angle_gamma   90.00
#
_symmetry.space_group_name_H-M   'P 1'
#
loop_
_entity.id
_entity.type
_entity.pdbx_description
1 polymer ?
#
loop_
_entity_poly.entity_id
_entity_poly.type
_entity_poly.pdbx_seq_one_letter_code
_entity_poly.pdbx_strand_id
1 'polypeptide(L)'
;MESSLTSQVEKISGWDNLSASDQAAVYALTKGTEKEREEDKELKSKSGAKRNRAVSSDQKSMHAKALKLGGEPSKVSELESQLEAQTKEMWALKDDLKNYVTTAELREMLDANGQDSSGLELDLRDRCAEGMLFGALGACPLCSGCLRYSGGTYRCHGYLSAWSKCSYSTPEPERVKGKWKIPEGTDNQYLCKWFKSQKAKKPMRVLPPSSSVPSGTKIATGHAQPSKAEKLGDLRVAIVGVPKQSMEELKSKIEGEGGQVYVKIKKDTNCLVVSGGLDDENAEIRKARRMKLPIVREDYLAECIRRQKKLPFDTYKVEATREASSIVTVKVKGRSAVHESSGLQDTGHILEDGKSIYNTTLNMSDLSTGINSYYILQIIQDDKGSDCHVFRKWGRVGNEKIGGTKLEEMSKSDATQEFKRLFLEKTGNTWEAWEQKKDFQKQPGRFFPLDIDYGVSKDLRPKKKATDVKSELAPPLMELMKMLFDVETYRAAMMEFEINMTEMPLGKLSRSAIHHGFEALTEIQNLLDSSALDPSFRESRIVDASNRFFTVIPSIHPHIIRDEHDFKSKVKMLEALQDIEIASRLVGFDADNDDSLDEKYKKLHCHMVPLPHDSEDYRLVERYLQTTHAPTHTEWELELEEVFSLDREGEFDKYAPYREKLTNKMLLWHGSRLTNFVGILSQGLRIAPPEAPATGYMFGKGVYFADLVSKSAQYCFTDKKNPVGLMLLSEVALGEVYELKKAKYMEKPPAGKHSTKGLGKKIPDESEYAKWRDDVVVPCGKPVTSNVKASELMYNEYIVYNTAQ
;
A
#
# COMPACT_ATOMS: atom_id res chain seq x y z
N MET A 1 -9.98 67.61 -21.70
CA MET A 1 -8.83 67.02 -22.41
C MET A 1 -8.90 65.53 -22.18
N GLU A 2 -9.06 64.74 -23.22
CA GLU A 2 -8.86 63.30 -23.14
C GLU A 2 -7.38 62.99 -23.32
N SER A 3 -6.89 61.96 -22.65
CA SER A 3 -5.67 61.25 -23.05
C SER A 3 -5.89 59.77 -22.74
N SER A 4 -6.05 58.98 -23.80
CA SER A 4 -6.59 57.61 -23.73
C SER A 4 -5.58 56.60 -23.19
N LEU A 5 -6.07 55.64 -22.39
CA LEU A 5 -5.34 54.48 -21.90
C LEU A 5 -4.82 53.55 -23.03
N THR A 6 -5.28 53.71 -24.27
CA THR A 6 -4.71 53.00 -25.45
C THR A 6 -3.22 53.31 -25.66
N SER A 7 -2.75 54.49 -25.27
CA SER A 7 -1.42 55.04 -25.57
C SER A 7 -0.21 54.39 -24.87
N GLN A 8 -0.38 53.23 -24.22
CA GLN A 8 0.69 52.54 -23.49
C GLN A 8 0.89 51.06 -23.84
N VAL A 9 -0.02 50.43 -24.59
CA VAL A 9 0.13 49.00 -24.98
C VAL A 9 1.36 48.81 -25.89
N GLU A 10 1.58 49.76 -26.79
CA GLU A 10 2.74 49.83 -27.71
C GLU A 10 4.09 50.03 -27.00
N LYS A 11 4.13 50.22 -25.67
CA LYS A 11 5.36 50.34 -24.88
C LYS A 11 5.74 49.05 -24.15
N ILE A 12 5.00 47.96 -24.36
CA ILE A 12 5.31 46.65 -23.80
C ILE A 12 6.50 46.04 -24.55
N SER A 13 7.55 45.65 -23.81
CA SER A 13 8.75 45.04 -24.39
C SER A 13 8.41 43.76 -25.17
N GLY A 14 8.62 43.78 -26.49
CA GLY A 14 8.29 42.68 -27.39
C GLY A 14 7.00 42.87 -28.20
N TRP A 15 6.29 44.01 -28.05
CA TRP A 15 5.10 44.35 -28.86
C TRP A 15 5.35 44.24 -30.38
N ASP A 16 6.52 44.70 -30.84
CA ASP A 16 6.92 44.68 -32.25
C ASP A 16 7.22 43.28 -32.82
N ASN A 17 7.29 42.25 -31.96
CA ASN A 17 7.46 40.85 -32.36
C ASN A 17 6.12 40.10 -32.51
N LEU A 18 4.98 40.75 -32.24
CA LEU A 18 3.64 40.17 -32.43
C LEU A 18 3.16 40.31 -33.88
N SER A 19 2.34 39.38 -34.36
CA SER A 19 1.68 39.59 -35.66
C SER A 19 0.63 40.68 -35.56
N ALA A 20 0.31 41.33 -36.69
CA ALA A 20 -0.75 42.34 -36.75
C ALA A 20 -2.13 41.80 -36.30
N SER A 21 -2.38 40.49 -36.41
CA SER A 21 -3.61 39.85 -35.89
C SER A 21 -3.61 39.78 -34.36
N ASP A 22 -2.46 39.50 -33.75
CA ASP A 22 -2.33 39.36 -32.29
C ASP A 22 -2.36 40.73 -31.61
N GLN A 23 -1.69 41.72 -32.21
CA GLN A 23 -1.77 43.12 -31.77
C GLN A 23 -3.22 43.62 -31.77
N ALA A 24 -4.00 43.31 -32.82
CA ALA A 24 -5.43 43.65 -32.89
C ALA A 24 -6.27 42.92 -31.82
N ALA A 25 -5.97 41.66 -31.51
CA ALA A 25 -6.66 40.90 -30.47
C ALA A 25 -6.40 41.48 -29.06
N VAL A 26 -5.15 41.86 -28.75
CA VAL A 26 -4.82 42.54 -27.49
C VAL A 26 -5.52 43.91 -27.40
N TYR A 27 -5.59 44.66 -28.50
CA TYR A 27 -6.31 45.93 -28.57
C TYR A 27 -7.84 45.80 -28.41
N ALA A 28 -8.41 44.62 -28.69
CA ALA A 28 -9.83 44.33 -28.43
C ALA A 28 -10.08 44.03 -26.94
N LEU A 29 -9.17 43.29 -26.29
CA LEU A 29 -9.29 42.89 -24.87
C LEU A 29 -9.22 44.08 -23.91
N THR A 30 -8.41 45.11 -24.18
CA THR A 30 -8.24 46.26 -23.29
C THR A 30 -9.45 47.21 -23.21
N LYS A 31 -10.47 47.03 -24.07
CA LYS A 31 -11.73 47.81 -24.02
C LYS A 31 -12.81 47.22 -23.11
N GLY A 32 -12.54 46.09 -22.46
CA GLY A 32 -13.56 45.22 -21.86
C GLY A 32 -13.87 45.35 -20.36
N THR A 33 -13.51 46.43 -19.64
CA THR A 33 -13.72 46.50 -18.17
C THR A 33 -13.92 47.91 -17.58
N GLU A 34 -15.16 48.40 -17.62
CA GLU A 34 -15.77 49.39 -16.70
C GLU A 34 -17.31 49.15 -16.76
N LYS A 35 -18.13 49.20 -15.71
CA LYS A 35 -17.99 49.41 -14.24
C LYS A 35 -19.17 48.68 -13.56
N GLU A 36 -19.09 48.40 -12.26
CA GLU A 36 -20.28 48.15 -11.43
C GLU A 36 -20.58 49.37 -10.53
N ARG A 37 -21.87 49.65 -10.35
CA ARG A 37 -22.54 50.41 -9.26
C ARG A 37 -22.00 51.80 -8.88
N GLU A 38 -22.87 52.81 -9.04
CA GLU A 38 -23.66 53.27 -7.89
C GLU A 38 -25.05 53.76 -8.36
N GLU A 39 -25.94 54.10 -7.43
CA GLU A 39 -27.35 54.50 -7.66
C GLU A 39 -27.43 56.02 -8.03
N ASP A 40 -28.50 56.63 -8.56
CA ASP A 40 -29.94 56.51 -8.25
C ASP A 40 -30.80 57.37 -9.24
N LYS A 41 -32.13 57.14 -9.26
CA LYS A 41 -33.26 57.99 -9.75
C LYS A 41 -33.23 58.80 -11.08
N GLU A 42 -34.23 58.48 -11.92
CA GLU A 42 -35.12 59.40 -12.68
C GLU A 42 -34.54 60.26 -13.84
N LEU A 43 -35.27 60.70 -14.88
CA LEU A 43 -36.72 60.70 -15.18
C LEU A 43 -36.98 60.66 -16.73
N LYS A 44 -38.14 60.13 -17.17
CA LYS A 44 -39.02 60.47 -18.34
C LYS A 44 -38.43 61.20 -19.59
N SER A 45 -38.84 60.96 -20.85
CA SER A 45 -39.86 60.05 -21.45
C SER A 45 -39.98 60.24 -22.98
N LYS A 46 -40.72 59.34 -23.68
CA LYS A 46 -41.43 59.55 -24.99
C LYS A 46 -40.54 59.70 -26.25
N SER A 47 -40.99 59.39 -27.48
CA SER A 47 -42.17 58.60 -27.95
C SER A 47 -42.15 58.26 -29.46
N GLY A 48 -42.37 56.98 -29.82
CA GLY A 48 -42.97 56.52 -31.10
C GLY A 48 -42.18 56.70 -32.41
N ALA A 49 -42.69 56.32 -33.60
CA ALA A 49 -43.64 55.23 -33.95
C ALA A 49 -43.83 55.09 -35.50
N LYS A 50 -43.83 53.85 -36.05
CA LYS A 50 -44.13 53.49 -37.48
C LYS A 50 -43.06 54.04 -38.47
N ARG A 51 -42.86 53.61 -39.73
CA ARG A 51 -43.46 52.67 -40.74
C ARG A 51 -42.30 52.30 -41.75
N ASN A 52 -42.34 51.46 -42.80
CA ASN A 52 -43.37 50.66 -43.51
C ASN A 52 -42.73 49.46 -44.29
N ARG A 53 -43.57 48.70 -45.01
CA ARG A 53 -43.35 47.71 -46.12
C ARG A 53 -42.72 48.32 -47.42
N ALA A 54 -42.28 47.59 -48.47
CA ALA A 54 -41.91 46.16 -48.76
C ALA A 54 -41.40 46.01 -50.23
N VAL A 55 -41.34 44.76 -50.79
CA VAL A 55 -41.10 44.34 -52.22
C VAL A 55 -39.62 44.38 -52.67
N SER A 56 -38.91 43.38 -53.24
CA SER A 56 -39.08 42.02 -53.83
C SER A 56 -39.05 41.88 -55.38
N SER A 57 -38.04 41.20 -55.95
CA SER A 57 -38.16 40.28 -57.12
C SER A 57 -36.81 39.61 -57.50
N ASP A 58 -36.86 38.36 -57.98
CA ASP A 58 -35.71 37.49 -58.35
C ASP A 58 -34.99 37.81 -59.68
N GLN A 59 -33.82 37.19 -59.89
CA GLN A 59 -33.56 36.37 -61.10
C GLN A 59 -32.48 35.27 -60.88
N LYS A 60 -32.33 34.37 -61.87
CA LYS A 60 -31.59 33.07 -61.82
C LYS A 60 -30.17 33.22 -62.48
N SER A 61 -29.25 32.23 -62.58
CA SER A 61 -29.32 30.75 -62.57
C SER A 61 -27.94 30.07 -62.35
N MET A 62 -27.93 28.80 -61.88
CA MET A 62 -27.13 27.58 -62.27
C MET A 62 -25.64 27.71 -62.74
N HIS A 63 -24.70 26.78 -62.54
CA HIS A 63 -24.70 25.37 -62.09
C HIS A 63 -23.25 24.88 -61.76
N ALA A 64 -23.02 24.08 -60.70
CA ALA A 64 -21.86 23.15 -60.56
C ALA A 64 -22.05 22.19 -59.35
N LYS A 65 -21.29 21.07 -59.28
CA LYS A 65 -21.29 20.10 -58.17
C LYS A 65 -19.89 19.90 -57.56
N ALA A 66 -19.82 19.72 -56.25
CA ALA A 66 -18.71 19.07 -55.53
C ALA A 66 -19.25 18.25 -54.33
N LEU A 67 -18.46 17.32 -53.79
CA LEU A 67 -18.94 16.23 -52.92
C LEU A 67 -19.18 16.60 -51.44
N LYS A 68 -19.91 15.72 -50.75
CA LYS A 68 -20.09 15.72 -49.28
C LYS A 68 -18.82 15.31 -48.54
N LEU A 69 -18.64 15.88 -47.34
CA LEU A 69 -18.22 15.17 -46.12
C LEU A 69 -19.08 15.68 -44.97
N GLY A 70 -19.40 14.84 -43.99
CA GLY A 70 -20.38 15.18 -42.95
C GLY A 70 -20.03 14.60 -41.58
N GLY A 71 -20.19 15.44 -40.56
CA GLY A 71 -20.18 15.12 -39.13
C GLY A 71 -21.00 16.20 -38.42
N GLU A 72 -21.78 15.83 -37.41
CA GLU A 72 -22.89 16.67 -36.89
C GLU A 72 -22.44 17.71 -35.84
N PRO A 73 -22.66 19.02 -36.05
CA PRO A 73 -22.50 20.03 -35.00
C PRO A 73 -23.75 20.16 -34.10
N SER A 74 -24.91 19.69 -34.56
CA SER A 74 -26.23 19.99 -33.96
C SER A 74 -26.43 19.37 -32.57
N LYS A 75 -26.02 18.12 -32.38
CA LYS A 75 -26.29 17.36 -31.14
C LYS A 75 -25.61 17.93 -29.89
N VAL A 76 -24.48 18.62 -30.05
CA VAL A 76 -23.76 19.25 -28.92
C VAL A 76 -24.55 20.45 -28.41
N SER A 77 -24.94 21.36 -29.32
CA SER A 77 -25.74 22.54 -28.98
C SER A 77 -27.12 22.19 -28.40
N GLU A 78 -27.74 21.10 -28.88
CA GLU A 78 -29.00 20.60 -28.30
C GLU A 78 -28.81 20.06 -26.87
N LEU A 79 -27.74 19.31 -26.61
CA LEU A 79 -27.40 18.80 -25.27
C LEU A 79 -27.07 19.92 -24.28
N GLU A 80 -26.31 20.94 -24.73
CA GLU A 80 -25.99 22.13 -23.94
C GLU A 80 -27.26 22.90 -23.55
N SER A 81 -28.17 23.12 -24.50
CA SER A 81 -29.45 23.80 -24.23
C SER A 81 -30.34 23.02 -23.26
N GLN A 82 -30.36 21.68 -23.35
CA GLN A 82 -31.07 20.83 -22.39
C GLN A 82 -30.44 20.91 -20.99
N LEU A 83 -29.10 20.92 -20.88
CA LEU A 83 -28.39 21.06 -19.61
C LEU A 83 -28.61 22.43 -18.97
N GLU A 84 -28.63 23.53 -19.73
CA GLU A 84 -28.94 24.87 -19.23
C GLU A 84 -30.39 24.94 -18.71
N ALA A 85 -31.36 24.51 -19.50
CA ALA A 85 -32.78 24.51 -19.12
C ALA A 85 -33.04 23.69 -17.85
N GLN A 86 -32.48 22.49 -17.77
CA GLN A 86 -32.55 21.62 -16.59
C GLN A 86 -31.93 22.27 -15.36
N THR A 87 -30.76 22.91 -15.53
CA THR A 87 -30.05 23.57 -14.42
C THR A 87 -30.86 24.76 -13.90
N LYS A 88 -31.49 25.53 -14.79
CA LYS A 88 -32.36 26.66 -14.45
C LYS A 88 -33.63 26.24 -13.71
N GLU A 89 -34.30 25.16 -14.15
CA GLU A 89 -35.47 24.60 -13.46
C GLU A 89 -35.09 24.08 -12.06
N MET A 90 -33.93 23.44 -11.94
CA MET A 90 -33.40 22.96 -10.65
C MET A 90 -33.04 24.10 -9.69
N TRP A 91 -32.45 25.20 -10.15
CA TRP A 91 -32.17 26.36 -9.29
C TRP A 91 -33.45 27.07 -8.85
N ALA A 92 -34.41 27.29 -9.75
CA ALA A 92 -35.70 27.89 -9.39
C ALA A 92 -36.43 27.09 -8.30
N LEU A 93 -36.43 25.75 -8.41
CA LEU A 93 -37.02 24.89 -7.38
C LEU A 93 -36.24 24.91 -6.05
N LYS A 94 -34.90 25.05 -6.09
CA LYS A 94 -34.12 25.24 -4.86
C LYS A 94 -34.46 26.55 -4.17
N ASP A 95 -34.60 27.66 -4.91
CA ASP A 95 -34.95 28.94 -4.31
C ASP A 95 -36.39 28.96 -3.76
N ASP A 96 -37.35 28.34 -4.45
CA ASP A 96 -38.70 28.09 -3.92
C ASP A 96 -38.65 27.29 -2.60
N LEU A 97 -37.94 26.15 -2.56
CA LEU A 97 -37.83 25.33 -1.35
C LEU A 97 -37.21 26.12 -0.19
N LYS A 98 -36.18 26.94 -0.46
CA LYS A 98 -35.53 27.80 0.54
C LYS A 98 -36.49 28.86 1.11
N ASN A 99 -37.41 29.37 0.30
CA ASN A 99 -38.33 30.44 0.68
C ASN A 99 -39.63 29.94 1.33
N TYR A 100 -40.08 28.72 1.02
CA TYR A 100 -41.41 28.22 1.39
C TYR A 100 -41.44 26.89 2.17
N VAL A 101 -40.30 26.24 2.45
CA VAL A 101 -40.26 24.94 3.12
C VAL A 101 -39.20 24.93 4.24
N THR A 102 -39.59 24.47 5.42
CA THR A 102 -38.69 24.39 6.59
C THR A 102 -37.75 23.18 6.53
N THR A 103 -36.64 23.24 7.27
CA THR A 103 -35.67 22.13 7.34
C THR A 103 -36.26 20.85 7.98
N ALA A 104 -37.36 20.95 8.72
CA ALA A 104 -38.09 19.79 9.24
C ALA A 104 -38.87 19.09 8.10
N GLU A 105 -39.70 19.84 7.37
CA GLU A 105 -40.46 19.33 6.23
C GLU A 105 -39.56 18.77 5.12
N LEU A 106 -38.37 19.36 4.90
CA LEU A 106 -37.37 18.81 3.97
C LEU A 106 -36.88 17.42 4.40
N ARG A 107 -36.75 17.13 5.70
CA ARG A 107 -36.36 15.79 6.19
C ARG A 107 -37.49 14.79 6.03
N GLU A 108 -38.67 15.13 6.54
CA GLU A 108 -39.88 14.31 6.43
C GLU A 108 -40.21 13.95 4.96
N MET A 109 -39.98 14.89 4.04
CA MET A 109 -40.13 14.68 2.60
C MET A 109 -39.09 13.71 2.02
N LEU A 110 -37.85 13.71 2.52
CA LEU A 110 -36.82 12.74 2.12
C LEU A 110 -37.14 11.35 2.69
N ASP A 111 -37.48 11.27 3.97
CA ASP A 111 -37.84 10.04 4.68
C ASP A 111 -39.06 9.36 4.02
N ALA A 112 -40.11 10.12 3.70
CA ALA A 112 -41.31 9.60 3.02
C ALA A 112 -41.02 9.00 1.62
N ASN A 113 -39.94 9.43 0.97
CA ASN A 113 -39.45 8.94 -0.32
C ASN A 113 -38.25 7.98 -0.19
N GLY A 114 -37.90 7.54 1.02
CA GLY A 114 -36.81 6.59 1.27
C GLY A 114 -35.43 7.13 0.90
N GLN A 115 -35.21 8.43 1.02
CA GLN A 115 -33.95 9.11 0.72
C GLN A 115 -33.26 9.57 2.01
N ASP A 116 -31.93 9.60 2.02
CA ASP A 116 -31.11 10.10 3.13
C ASP A 116 -31.51 11.54 3.54
N SER A 117 -31.95 11.70 4.79
CA SER A 117 -32.41 12.95 5.44
C SER A 117 -31.38 13.57 6.41
N SER A 118 -30.13 13.09 6.40
CA SER A 118 -29.03 13.64 7.22
C SER A 118 -28.30 14.80 6.54
N GLY A 119 -27.61 15.66 7.30
CA GLY A 119 -26.78 16.76 6.76
C GLY A 119 -27.39 18.17 6.88
N LEU A 120 -26.82 19.12 6.13
CA LEU A 120 -27.17 20.55 6.19
C LEU A 120 -28.42 20.87 5.36
N GLU A 121 -29.05 22.02 5.62
CA GLU A 121 -30.21 22.52 4.86
C GLU A 121 -29.96 22.54 3.35
N LEU A 122 -28.77 23.00 2.92
CA LEU A 122 -28.33 22.98 1.52
C LEU A 122 -28.36 21.56 0.92
N ASP A 123 -27.77 20.57 1.61
CA ASP A 123 -27.75 19.18 1.13
C ASP A 123 -29.17 18.60 1.03
N LEU A 124 -30.04 18.91 2.01
CA LEU A 124 -31.41 18.42 2.07
C LEU A 124 -32.22 19.01 0.90
N ARG A 125 -32.12 20.33 0.70
CA ARG A 125 -32.77 21.07 -0.37
C ARG A 125 -32.33 20.58 -1.75
N ASP A 126 -31.05 20.27 -1.92
CA ASP A 126 -30.51 19.70 -3.16
C ASP A 126 -31.10 18.32 -3.48
N ARG A 127 -31.20 17.42 -2.49
CA ARG A 127 -31.85 16.11 -2.64
C ARG A 127 -33.35 16.24 -2.90
N CYS A 128 -34.05 17.12 -2.18
CA CYS A 128 -35.47 17.39 -2.40
C CYS A 128 -35.73 17.90 -3.82
N ALA A 129 -35.01 18.94 -4.27
CA ALA A 129 -35.16 19.48 -5.62
C ALA A 129 -34.91 18.42 -6.70
N GLU A 130 -33.89 17.57 -6.53
CA GLU A 130 -33.61 16.49 -7.47
C GLU A 130 -34.74 15.42 -7.48
N GLY A 131 -35.15 14.94 -6.32
CA GLY A 131 -36.23 13.94 -6.19
C GLY A 131 -37.58 14.47 -6.68
N MET A 132 -37.86 15.75 -6.44
CA MET A 132 -39.04 16.45 -6.94
C MET A 132 -39.01 16.60 -8.47
N LEU A 133 -37.87 16.85 -9.11
CA LEU A 133 -37.78 16.98 -10.57
C LEU A 133 -37.74 15.63 -11.30
N PHE A 134 -36.92 14.69 -10.85
CA PHE A 134 -36.61 13.46 -11.61
C PHE A 134 -37.21 12.18 -10.99
N GLY A 135 -37.78 12.25 -9.79
CA GLY A 135 -38.28 11.11 -9.01
C GLY A 135 -37.23 10.59 -8.01
N ALA A 136 -37.67 9.87 -6.98
CA ALA A 136 -36.79 9.34 -5.94
C ALA A 136 -35.78 8.34 -6.50
N LEU A 137 -34.53 8.34 -6.00
CA LEU A 137 -33.50 7.39 -6.41
C LEU A 137 -33.77 6.01 -5.79
N GLY A 138 -33.48 4.96 -6.56
CA GLY A 138 -33.45 3.59 -6.06
C GLY A 138 -32.28 3.35 -5.09
N ALA A 139 -32.41 2.30 -4.29
CA ALA A 139 -31.34 1.83 -3.41
C ALA A 139 -30.14 1.28 -4.23
N CYS A 140 -28.92 1.40 -3.70
CA CYS A 140 -27.74 0.84 -4.36
C CYS A 140 -27.82 -0.70 -4.47
N PRO A 141 -27.56 -1.31 -5.65
CA PRO A 141 -27.66 -2.75 -5.82
C PRO A 141 -26.59 -3.56 -5.06
N LEU A 142 -25.50 -2.94 -4.61
CA LEU A 142 -24.42 -3.64 -3.87
C LEU A 142 -24.60 -3.65 -2.35
N CYS A 143 -25.29 -2.64 -1.77
CA CYS A 143 -25.37 -2.47 -0.32
C CYS A 143 -26.69 -1.86 0.21
N SER A 144 -27.68 -1.67 -0.66
CA SER A 144 -28.96 -0.98 -0.40
C SER A 144 -28.86 0.48 0.12
N GLY A 145 -27.66 1.04 0.27
CA GLY A 145 -27.45 2.43 0.66
C GLY A 145 -27.90 3.45 -0.39
N CYS A 146 -28.13 4.69 0.05
CA CYS A 146 -28.58 5.77 -0.83
C CYS A 146 -27.54 6.13 -1.90
N LEU A 147 -28.03 6.48 -3.08
CA LEU A 147 -27.26 7.09 -4.16
C LEU A 147 -27.33 8.63 -4.04
N ARG A 148 -26.24 9.34 -4.36
CA ARG A 148 -26.20 10.81 -4.45
C ARG A 148 -25.40 11.22 -5.69
N TYR A 149 -25.84 12.28 -6.38
CA TYR A 149 -25.08 12.84 -7.49
C TYR A 149 -23.81 13.54 -7.00
N SER A 150 -22.64 13.15 -7.51
CA SER A 150 -21.34 13.70 -7.14
C SER A 150 -20.30 13.51 -8.26
N GLY A 151 -19.72 14.61 -8.74
CA GLY A 151 -18.63 14.59 -9.72
C GLY A 151 -19.04 14.00 -11.08
N GLY A 152 -20.18 14.43 -11.64
CA GLY A 152 -20.63 14.02 -12.98
C GLY A 152 -21.34 12.66 -13.05
N THR A 153 -21.53 11.97 -11.93
CA THR A 153 -22.17 10.64 -11.87
C THR A 153 -22.91 10.46 -10.54
N TYR A 154 -23.72 9.42 -10.41
CA TYR A 154 -24.28 9.03 -9.11
C TYR A 154 -23.31 8.07 -8.42
N ARG A 155 -23.07 8.28 -7.14
CA ARG A 155 -22.23 7.41 -6.30
C ARG A 155 -23.05 6.96 -5.11
N CYS A 156 -22.87 5.72 -4.66
CA CYS A 156 -23.37 5.32 -3.35
C CYS A 156 -22.60 6.06 -2.25
N HIS A 157 -23.26 6.34 -1.12
CA HIS A 157 -22.64 6.86 0.10
C HIS A 157 -22.78 5.90 1.29
N GLY A 158 -23.32 4.70 1.06
CA GLY A 158 -23.33 3.60 2.01
C GLY A 158 -22.02 2.83 2.08
N TYR A 159 -22.02 1.75 2.86
CA TYR A 159 -20.88 0.86 3.08
C TYR A 159 -21.19 -0.54 2.53
N LEU A 160 -20.22 -1.19 1.88
CA LEU A 160 -20.36 -2.58 1.41
C LEU A 160 -20.21 -3.59 2.57
N SER A 161 -19.39 -3.21 3.55
CA SER A 161 -19.14 -3.95 4.79
C SER A 161 -18.67 -2.96 5.87
N ALA A 162 -18.40 -3.43 7.09
CA ALA A 162 -17.78 -2.60 8.11
C ALA A 162 -16.34 -2.14 7.78
N TRP A 163 -15.69 -2.74 6.78
CA TRP A 163 -14.33 -2.40 6.32
C TRP A 163 -14.36 -1.34 5.21
N SER A 164 -15.37 -1.34 4.35
CA SER A 164 -15.31 -0.63 3.07
C SER A 164 -16.54 0.21 2.73
N LYS A 165 -16.31 1.42 2.21
CA LYS A 165 -17.35 2.22 1.55
C LYS A 165 -17.79 1.54 0.25
N CYS A 166 -19.05 1.73 -0.13
CA CYS A 166 -19.56 1.19 -1.37
C CYS A 166 -19.02 2.01 -2.56
N SER A 167 -18.20 1.37 -3.40
CA SER A 167 -17.61 1.98 -4.61
C SER A 167 -18.58 2.14 -5.78
N TYR A 168 -19.84 1.70 -5.65
CA TYR A 168 -20.82 1.72 -6.74
C TYR A 168 -21.07 3.13 -7.27
N SER A 169 -20.96 3.28 -8.60
CA SER A 169 -21.36 4.49 -9.31
C SER A 169 -22.02 4.17 -10.65
N THR A 170 -23.00 4.97 -11.04
CA THR A 170 -23.71 4.84 -12.34
C THR A 170 -24.06 6.23 -12.89
N PRO A 171 -23.97 6.48 -14.21
CA PRO A 171 -24.58 7.67 -14.82
C PRO A 171 -26.12 7.58 -14.85
N GLU A 172 -26.67 6.36 -14.90
CA GLU A 172 -28.09 6.07 -15.02
C GLU A 172 -28.56 5.27 -13.78
N PRO A 173 -29.04 5.94 -12.73
CA PRO A 173 -29.59 5.28 -11.56
C PRO A 173 -31.04 4.88 -11.82
N GLU A 174 -31.45 3.72 -11.30
CA GLU A 174 -32.86 3.40 -11.21
C GLU A 174 -33.59 4.45 -10.35
N ARG A 175 -34.84 4.75 -10.70
CA ARG A 175 -35.70 5.67 -9.96
C ARG A 175 -37.06 5.05 -9.67
N VAL A 176 -37.59 5.35 -8.49
CA VAL A 176 -38.88 4.84 -8.01
C VAL A 176 -39.99 5.39 -8.90
N LYS A 177 -40.75 4.49 -9.53
CA LYS A 177 -41.83 4.85 -10.47
C LYS A 177 -43.06 5.33 -9.69
N GLY A 178 -43.25 6.65 -9.59
CA GLY A 178 -44.41 7.22 -8.93
C GLY A 178 -44.38 8.75 -8.83
N LYS A 179 -45.33 9.30 -8.06
CA LYS A 179 -45.27 10.68 -7.57
C LYS A 179 -44.30 10.77 -6.40
N TRP A 180 -43.46 11.80 -6.39
CA TRP A 180 -42.71 12.21 -5.20
C TRP A 180 -43.71 12.59 -4.09
N LYS A 181 -43.58 11.99 -2.91
CA LYS A 181 -44.44 12.25 -1.76
C LYS A 181 -44.06 13.55 -1.06
N ILE A 182 -45.02 14.12 -0.33
CA ILE A 182 -44.84 15.21 0.64
C ILE A 182 -45.25 14.69 2.03
N PRO A 183 -44.88 15.36 3.14
CA PRO A 183 -45.24 14.91 4.48
C PRO A 183 -46.76 14.75 4.66
N GLU A 184 -47.18 13.69 5.36
CA GLU A 184 -48.60 13.39 5.55
C GLU A 184 -49.23 14.40 6.52
N GLY A 185 -50.29 15.09 6.08
CA GLY A 185 -50.95 16.13 6.87
C GLY A 185 -50.30 17.52 6.83
N THR A 186 -49.34 17.79 5.92
CA THR A 186 -48.73 19.13 5.83
C THR A 186 -49.72 20.23 5.42
N ASP A 187 -49.83 21.27 6.26
CA ASP A 187 -50.58 22.51 5.97
C ASP A 187 -49.85 23.42 4.93
N ASN A 188 -48.65 23.04 4.50
CA ASN A 188 -47.82 23.86 3.63
C ASN A 188 -48.47 24.04 2.25
N GLN A 189 -48.98 25.24 2.00
CA GLN A 189 -49.65 25.58 0.76
C GLN A 189 -48.75 25.45 -0.49
N TYR A 190 -47.43 25.65 -0.38
CA TYR A 190 -46.52 25.47 -1.50
C TYR A 190 -46.44 23.98 -1.88
N LEU A 191 -46.14 23.11 -0.91
CA LEU A 191 -46.06 21.66 -1.12
C LEU A 191 -47.40 21.09 -1.61
N CYS A 192 -48.52 21.51 -1.02
CA CYS A 192 -49.86 21.11 -1.44
C CYS A 192 -50.23 21.57 -2.87
N LYS A 193 -49.74 22.72 -3.33
CA LYS A 193 -49.94 23.18 -4.73
C LYS A 193 -49.02 22.41 -5.68
N TRP A 194 -47.75 22.22 -5.32
CA TRP A 194 -46.75 21.50 -6.11
C TRP A 194 -47.10 20.02 -6.32
N PHE A 195 -47.55 19.32 -5.27
CA PHE A 195 -47.92 17.90 -5.35
C PHE A 195 -49.13 17.65 -6.27
N LYS A 196 -49.99 18.66 -6.45
CA LYS A 196 -51.11 18.65 -7.39
C LYS A 196 -50.66 18.92 -8.83
N SER A 197 -49.72 19.83 -9.07
CA SER A 197 -49.16 20.11 -10.42
C SER A 197 -48.14 19.07 -10.91
N GLN A 198 -47.59 18.25 -10.00
CA GLN A 198 -46.64 17.19 -10.30
C GLN A 198 -47.12 16.21 -11.39
N LYS A 199 -46.35 16.17 -12.50
CA LYS A 199 -46.45 15.18 -13.59
C LYS A 199 -46.16 13.76 -13.07
N ALA A 200 -46.93 12.79 -13.54
CA ALA A 200 -46.78 11.37 -13.17
C ALA A 200 -45.61 10.66 -13.86
N LYS A 201 -45.27 11.06 -15.10
CA LYS A 201 -44.01 10.69 -15.77
C LYS A 201 -43.02 11.84 -15.58
N LYS A 202 -41.87 11.54 -14.96
CA LYS A 202 -40.77 12.48 -14.74
C LYS A 202 -39.87 12.56 -15.99
N PRO A 203 -39.20 13.70 -16.25
CA PRO A 203 -38.09 13.76 -17.19
C PRO A 203 -36.94 12.85 -16.72
N MET A 204 -36.14 12.33 -17.65
CA MET A 204 -34.83 11.79 -17.32
C MET A 204 -33.88 12.96 -17.07
N ARG A 205 -32.95 12.80 -16.10
CA ARG A 205 -31.92 13.81 -15.86
C ARG A 205 -30.81 13.67 -16.90
N VAL A 206 -30.55 14.73 -17.66
CA VAL A 206 -29.38 14.82 -18.53
C VAL A 206 -28.15 15.08 -17.64
N LEU A 207 -27.11 14.26 -17.79
CA LEU A 207 -25.80 14.51 -17.17
C LEU A 207 -24.85 15.15 -18.19
N PRO A 208 -23.84 15.93 -17.72
CA PRO A 208 -22.74 16.33 -18.59
C PRO A 208 -22.05 15.09 -19.19
N PRO A 209 -21.56 15.15 -20.44
CA PRO A 209 -20.83 14.03 -21.02
C PRO A 209 -19.60 13.69 -20.18
N SER A 210 -19.49 12.43 -19.76
CA SER A 210 -18.32 11.91 -19.05
C SER A 210 -17.05 12.19 -19.85
N SER A 211 -16.07 12.86 -19.24
CA SER A 211 -14.72 13.00 -19.79
C SER A 211 -13.91 11.70 -19.78
N SER A 212 -14.52 10.58 -19.38
CA SER A 212 -13.99 9.23 -19.49
C SER A 212 -14.84 8.37 -20.42
N VAL A 213 -14.23 7.96 -21.54
CA VAL A 213 -14.73 6.91 -22.43
C VAL A 213 -14.00 5.60 -22.05
N PRO A 214 -14.71 4.48 -21.84
CA PRO A 214 -14.06 3.19 -21.62
C PRO A 214 -13.46 2.67 -22.93
N SER A 215 -12.23 3.06 -23.23
CA SER A 215 -11.49 2.59 -24.40
C SER A 215 -10.76 1.27 -24.08
N GLY A 216 -10.89 0.28 -24.96
CA GLY A 216 -10.33 -1.05 -24.73
C GLY A 216 -8.81 -1.08 -24.69
N THR A 217 -8.27 -1.73 -23.66
CA THR A 217 -6.94 -2.35 -23.60
C THR A 217 -5.78 -1.56 -24.22
N LYS A 218 -5.40 -0.45 -23.59
CA LYS A 218 -4.02 0.08 -23.66
C LYS A 218 -3.48 0.33 -22.26
N ILE A 219 -2.27 -0.17 -22.02
CA ILE A 219 -1.58 -0.09 -20.73
C ILE A 219 -1.27 1.39 -20.43
N ALA A 220 -1.92 1.94 -19.41
CA ALA A 220 -1.68 3.28 -18.94
C ALA A 220 -0.56 3.28 -17.88
N THR A 221 0.69 3.47 -18.32
CA THR A 221 1.79 3.83 -17.40
C THR A 221 1.41 5.12 -16.67
N GLY A 222 1.46 5.10 -15.34
CA GLY A 222 0.92 6.18 -14.49
C GLY A 222 1.60 7.53 -14.73
N HIS A 223 0.93 8.44 -15.43
CA HIS A 223 1.34 9.83 -15.51
C HIS A 223 0.84 10.59 -14.27
N ALA A 224 1.79 11.06 -13.46
CA ALA A 224 1.51 11.96 -12.34
C ALA A 224 0.91 13.30 -12.83
N GLN A 225 0.31 14.06 -11.91
CA GLN A 225 -0.25 15.38 -12.18
C GLN A 225 0.78 16.31 -12.87
N PRO A 226 0.34 17.20 -13.77
CA PRO A 226 1.21 18.23 -14.34
C PRO A 226 1.50 19.34 -13.31
N SER A 227 2.42 19.06 -12.38
CA SER A 227 3.21 20.11 -11.75
C SER A 227 3.83 20.99 -12.84
N LYS A 228 3.93 22.31 -12.61
CA LYS A 228 4.55 23.26 -13.55
C LYS A 228 5.82 22.66 -14.16
N ALA A 229 5.85 22.51 -15.48
CA ALA A 229 6.99 21.93 -16.18
C ALA A 229 8.16 22.92 -16.14
N GLU A 230 9.04 22.75 -15.14
CA GLU A 230 10.28 23.51 -15.01
C GLU A 230 11.16 23.25 -16.23
N LYS A 231 11.44 24.32 -16.99
CA LYS A 231 12.24 24.27 -18.21
C LYS A 231 13.71 24.12 -17.84
N LEU A 232 14.55 23.79 -18.82
CA LEU A 232 16.00 23.74 -18.59
C LEU A 232 16.59 25.10 -18.17
N GLY A 233 15.93 26.21 -18.55
CA GLY A 233 16.24 27.57 -18.07
C GLY A 233 15.96 27.84 -16.58
N ASP A 234 15.14 27.02 -15.92
CA ASP A 234 14.87 27.10 -14.47
C ASP A 234 15.98 26.44 -13.62
N LEU A 235 17.15 26.19 -14.22
CA LEU A 235 18.29 25.47 -13.63
C LEU A 235 19.40 26.44 -13.19
N ARG A 236 19.51 26.66 -11.88
CA ARG A 236 20.64 27.33 -11.20
C ARG A 236 21.51 26.29 -10.51
N VAL A 237 22.75 26.08 -10.97
CA VAL A 237 23.61 25.01 -10.44
C VAL A 237 24.99 25.50 -10.03
N ALA A 238 25.51 24.94 -8.94
CA ALA A 238 26.92 25.04 -8.59
C ALA A 238 27.60 23.68 -8.82
N ILE A 239 28.85 23.68 -9.29
CA ILE A 239 29.61 22.45 -9.61
C ILE A 239 30.87 22.39 -8.75
N VAL A 240 31.17 21.22 -8.18
CA VAL A 240 32.35 20.95 -7.35
C VAL A 240 33.05 19.67 -7.86
N GLY A 241 34.37 19.74 -7.99
CA GLY A 241 35.20 18.70 -8.60
C GLY A 241 35.65 19.07 -10.02
N VAL A 242 36.26 18.12 -10.72
CA VAL A 242 36.64 18.27 -12.15
C VAL A 242 35.68 17.39 -12.96
N PRO A 243 34.72 17.97 -13.71
CA PRO A 243 33.80 17.20 -14.53
C PRO A 243 34.50 16.48 -15.69
N LYS A 244 33.84 15.43 -16.21
CA LYS A 244 34.32 14.63 -17.35
C LYS A 244 34.14 15.33 -18.69
N GLN A 245 33.31 16.38 -18.74
CA GLN A 245 33.22 17.33 -19.85
C GLN A 245 33.78 18.69 -19.41
N SER A 246 34.25 19.51 -20.34
CA SER A 246 34.74 20.86 -20.02
C SER A 246 33.66 21.69 -19.28
N MET A 247 34.09 22.47 -18.28
CA MET A 247 33.22 23.39 -17.54
C MET A 247 32.61 24.44 -18.48
N GLU A 248 33.36 24.86 -19.49
CA GLU A 248 32.98 25.82 -20.52
C GLU A 248 31.89 25.24 -21.44
N GLU A 249 32.02 23.97 -21.84
CA GLU A 249 30.97 23.25 -22.58
C GLU A 249 29.68 23.09 -21.76
N LEU A 250 29.79 22.63 -20.51
CA LEU A 250 28.64 22.43 -19.62
C LEU A 250 27.92 23.75 -19.34
N LYS A 251 28.68 24.81 -19.11
CA LYS A 251 28.18 26.19 -18.95
C LYS A 251 27.48 26.66 -20.22
N SER A 252 28.09 26.51 -21.39
CA SER A 252 27.49 26.91 -22.68
C SER A 252 26.16 26.21 -22.96
N LYS A 253 26.08 24.89 -22.69
CA LYS A 253 24.86 24.08 -22.86
C LYS A 253 23.72 24.46 -21.90
N ILE A 254 24.04 24.95 -20.70
CA ILE A 254 23.04 25.36 -19.70
C ILE A 254 22.62 26.82 -19.88
N GLU A 255 23.56 27.72 -20.15
CA GLU A 255 23.27 29.15 -20.34
C GLU A 255 22.57 29.43 -21.68
N GLY A 256 22.85 28.64 -22.73
CA GLY A 256 22.14 28.72 -24.02
C GLY A 256 20.65 28.42 -23.92
N GLU A 257 20.22 27.63 -22.93
CA GLU A 257 18.82 27.28 -22.63
C GLU A 257 18.23 28.16 -21.51
N GLY A 258 18.94 29.22 -21.09
CA GLY A 258 18.51 30.21 -20.10
C GLY A 258 18.88 29.92 -18.64
N GLY A 259 19.55 28.80 -18.37
CA GLY A 259 20.02 28.42 -17.03
C GLY A 259 21.24 29.24 -16.59
N GLN A 260 21.77 28.98 -15.39
CA GLN A 260 23.00 29.63 -14.92
C GLN A 260 23.88 28.67 -14.12
N VAL A 261 25.19 28.69 -14.41
CA VAL A 261 26.20 27.91 -13.70
C VAL A 261 27.05 28.83 -12.81
N TYR A 262 27.20 28.46 -11.53
CA TYR A 262 27.97 29.22 -10.55
C TYR A 262 29.20 28.45 -10.05
N VAL A 263 30.32 29.17 -9.94
CA VAL A 263 31.60 28.64 -9.41
C VAL A 263 31.53 28.39 -7.89
N LYS A 264 30.58 29.01 -7.18
CA LYS A 264 30.28 28.81 -5.75
C LYS A 264 28.78 28.98 -5.50
N ILE A 265 28.23 28.34 -4.48
CA ILE A 265 26.79 28.39 -4.14
C ILE A 265 26.37 29.83 -3.82
N LYS A 266 25.27 30.27 -4.43
CA LYS A 266 24.57 31.54 -4.18
C LYS A 266 23.20 31.29 -3.56
N LYS A 267 22.51 32.37 -3.14
CA LYS A 267 21.19 32.31 -2.50
C LYS A 267 20.08 31.70 -3.38
N ASP A 268 20.22 31.76 -4.70
CA ASP A 268 19.26 31.26 -5.70
C ASP A 268 19.69 29.95 -6.39
N THR A 269 20.75 29.29 -5.91
CA THR A 269 21.17 27.96 -6.43
C THR A 269 20.11 26.90 -6.12
N ASN A 270 19.84 25.98 -7.04
CA ASN A 270 18.84 24.90 -6.87
C ASN A 270 19.45 23.56 -6.45
N CYS A 271 20.64 23.21 -6.95
CA CYS A 271 21.40 22.05 -6.47
C CYS A 271 22.92 22.27 -6.60
N LEU A 272 23.67 21.48 -5.82
CA LEU A 272 25.12 21.31 -5.94
C LEU A 272 25.39 20.02 -6.73
N VAL A 273 26.24 20.07 -7.74
CA VAL A 273 26.63 18.92 -8.56
C VAL A 273 28.06 18.51 -8.23
N VAL A 274 28.26 17.23 -7.91
CA VAL A 274 29.58 16.68 -7.52
C VAL A 274 30.14 15.80 -8.64
N SER A 275 31.34 16.13 -9.10
CA SER A 275 32.13 15.37 -10.09
C SER A 275 33.34 14.73 -9.40
N GLY A 276 33.14 13.52 -8.87
CA GLY A 276 34.15 12.77 -8.12
C GLY A 276 33.57 12.00 -6.93
N GLY A 277 34.44 11.58 -6.01
CA GLY A 277 34.03 11.12 -4.68
C GLY A 277 33.55 12.28 -3.80
N LEU A 278 32.81 11.97 -2.73
CA LEU A 278 32.44 12.97 -1.72
C LEU A 278 33.65 13.33 -0.86
N ASP A 279 34.00 14.61 -0.86
CA ASP A 279 34.96 15.21 0.05
C ASP A 279 34.20 16.01 1.12
N ASP A 280 34.07 15.43 2.33
CA ASP A 280 33.34 16.05 3.45
C ASP A 280 34.06 17.28 4.03
N GLU A 281 35.36 17.44 3.80
CA GLU A 281 36.10 18.65 4.14
C GLU A 281 35.72 19.82 3.21
N ASN A 282 35.13 19.55 2.03
CA ASN A 282 34.89 20.60 1.03
C ASN A 282 33.93 21.70 1.54
N ALA A 283 34.40 22.96 1.49
CA ALA A 283 33.68 24.10 2.04
C ALA A 283 32.31 24.35 1.38
N GLU A 284 32.15 24.05 0.09
CA GLU A 284 30.88 24.22 -0.61
C GLU A 284 29.92 23.04 -0.36
N ILE A 285 30.41 21.80 -0.17
CA ILE A 285 29.57 20.66 0.30
C ILE A 285 29.03 20.93 1.71
N ARG A 286 29.90 21.35 2.65
CA ARG A 286 29.51 21.77 4.00
C ARG A 286 28.57 22.99 4.01
N LYS A 287 28.53 23.78 2.94
CA LYS A 287 27.61 24.92 2.76
C LYS A 287 26.28 24.49 2.15
N ALA A 288 26.27 23.58 1.17
CA ALA A 288 25.06 22.97 0.62
C ALA A 288 24.24 22.27 1.72
N ARG A 289 24.86 21.41 2.54
CA ARG A 289 24.18 20.73 3.66
C ARG A 289 23.56 21.73 4.64
N ARG A 290 24.29 22.78 5.04
CA ARG A 290 23.76 23.87 5.91
C ARG A 290 22.61 24.65 5.27
N MET A 291 22.59 24.80 3.95
CA MET A 291 21.50 25.46 3.21
C MET A 291 20.35 24.51 2.83
N LYS A 292 20.39 23.23 3.24
CA LYS A 292 19.48 22.14 2.81
C LYS A 292 19.38 22.02 1.27
N LEU A 293 20.47 22.35 0.57
CA LEU A 293 20.55 22.31 -0.89
C LEU A 293 20.77 20.85 -1.37
N PRO A 294 19.99 20.33 -2.32
CA PRO A 294 20.23 19.00 -2.90
C PRO A 294 21.64 18.86 -3.47
N ILE A 295 22.34 17.78 -3.10
CA ILE A 295 23.64 17.41 -3.64
C ILE A 295 23.43 16.23 -4.60
N VAL A 296 23.73 16.41 -5.89
CA VAL A 296 23.47 15.44 -6.96
C VAL A 296 24.73 15.07 -7.74
N ARG A 297 24.69 13.93 -8.43
CA ARG A 297 25.78 13.43 -9.30
C ARG A 297 25.84 14.18 -10.63
N GLU A 298 26.98 14.11 -11.31
CA GLU A 298 27.22 14.72 -12.65
C GLU A 298 26.24 14.23 -13.74
N ASP A 299 25.78 12.97 -13.64
CA ASP A 299 24.79 12.37 -14.55
C ASP A 299 23.45 13.12 -14.61
N TYR A 300 23.06 13.80 -13.52
CA TYR A 300 21.88 14.67 -13.45
C TYR A 300 21.92 15.77 -14.53
N LEU A 301 23.07 16.43 -14.72
CA LEU A 301 23.20 17.51 -15.71
C LEU A 301 23.12 16.97 -17.13
N ALA A 302 23.83 15.87 -17.41
CA ALA A 302 23.81 15.22 -18.71
C ALA A 302 22.38 14.79 -19.11
N GLU A 303 21.62 14.23 -18.16
CA GLU A 303 20.26 13.77 -18.41
C GLU A 303 19.22 14.91 -18.48
N CYS A 304 19.40 16.01 -17.72
CA CYS A 304 18.59 17.22 -17.87
C CYS A 304 18.77 17.86 -19.25
N ILE A 305 20.03 17.98 -19.72
CA ILE A 305 20.36 18.51 -21.05
C ILE A 305 19.78 17.57 -22.14
N ARG A 306 19.95 16.26 -22.01
CA ARG A 306 19.42 15.28 -22.98
C ARG A 306 17.89 15.26 -23.05
N ARG A 307 17.19 15.53 -21.95
CA ARG A 307 15.72 15.55 -21.87
C ARG A 307 15.10 16.96 -22.02
N GLN A 308 15.92 18.01 -22.18
CA GLN A 308 15.50 19.40 -22.35
C GLN A 308 14.52 19.91 -21.28
N LYS A 309 14.72 19.46 -20.04
CA LYS A 309 13.94 19.87 -18.86
C LYS A 309 14.71 19.64 -17.58
N LYS A 310 14.34 20.37 -16.53
CA LYS A 310 14.80 20.09 -15.16
C LYS A 310 14.15 18.78 -14.68
N LEU A 311 14.90 17.97 -13.95
CA LEU A 311 14.46 16.65 -13.47
C LEU A 311 14.31 16.64 -11.95
N PRO A 312 13.47 15.77 -11.36
CA PRO A 312 13.43 15.59 -9.91
C PRO A 312 14.81 15.17 -9.38
N PHE A 313 15.30 15.86 -8.34
CA PHE A 313 16.62 15.60 -7.78
C PHE A 313 16.73 14.22 -7.13
N ASP A 314 15.63 13.66 -6.63
CA ASP A 314 15.61 12.50 -5.74
C ASP A 314 16.28 11.24 -6.32
N THR A 315 16.15 10.99 -7.62
CA THR A 315 16.80 9.86 -8.31
C THR A 315 18.32 10.03 -8.48
N TYR A 316 18.84 11.25 -8.30
CA TYR A 316 20.23 11.63 -8.61
C TYR A 316 21.02 12.16 -7.40
N LYS A 317 20.39 12.23 -6.21
CA LYS A 317 21.06 12.66 -4.99
C LYS A 317 22.24 11.74 -4.67
N VAL A 318 23.40 12.32 -4.37
CA VAL A 318 24.56 11.55 -3.88
C VAL A 318 24.28 11.01 -2.48
N GLU A 319 23.48 11.75 -1.71
CA GLU A 319 23.03 11.40 -0.37
C GLU A 319 21.51 11.24 -0.38
N ALA A 320 21.02 10.02 -0.18
CA ALA A 320 19.82 9.86 0.61
C ALA A 320 20.12 10.50 1.97
N THR A 321 19.31 11.46 2.42
CA THR A 321 19.60 12.19 3.65
C THR A 321 19.69 11.18 4.79
N ARG A 322 20.89 10.98 5.34
CA ARG A 322 21.06 10.41 6.69
C ARG A 322 20.56 11.44 7.70
N GLU A 323 19.25 11.64 7.71
CA GLU A 323 18.52 11.69 8.96
C GLU A 323 18.91 10.38 9.65
N ALA A 324 19.87 10.50 10.58
CA ALA A 324 20.08 9.48 11.55
C ALA A 324 18.79 9.45 12.38
N SER A 325 17.88 8.56 11.99
CA SER A 325 17.05 7.84 12.95
C SER A 325 18.04 7.30 13.97
N SER A 326 18.19 8.05 15.07
CA SER A 326 18.94 7.60 16.24
C SER A 326 18.34 6.26 16.61
N ILE A 327 19.17 5.23 16.82
CA ILE A 327 18.67 3.88 17.11
C ILE A 327 17.83 3.93 18.39
N VAL A 328 16.51 4.06 18.24
CA VAL A 328 15.59 4.26 19.36
C VAL A 328 15.46 2.94 20.07
N THR A 329 16.25 2.80 21.12
CA THR A 329 16.19 1.68 22.05
C THR A 329 14.91 1.83 22.85
N VAL A 330 13.83 1.22 22.35
CA VAL A 330 12.50 1.22 22.96
C VAL A 330 12.61 0.61 24.35
N LYS A 331 12.57 1.44 25.39
CA LYS A 331 12.62 1.00 26.79
C LYS A 331 11.23 0.51 27.20
N VAL A 332 11.14 -0.77 27.52
CA VAL A 332 9.95 -1.38 28.11
C VAL A 332 10.00 -1.15 29.62
N LYS A 333 8.88 -0.73 30.23
CA LYS A 333 8.70 -0.65 31.68
C LYS A 333 7.29 -1.12 32.02
N GLY A 334 7.17 -2.10 32.91
CA GLY A 334 5.93 -2.88 33.04
C GLY A 334 5.74 -3.78 31.82
N ARG A 335 4.50 -4.10 31.44
CA ARG A 335 4.20 -5.01 30.32
C ARG A 335 4.22 -4.38 28.92
N SER A 336 4.59 -3.12 28.78
CA SER A 336 4.50 -2.42 27.50
C SER A 336 5.44 -1.21 27.40
N ALA A 337 5.75 -0.79 26.17
CA ALA A 337 6.61 0.35 25.92
C ALA A 337 5.82 1.67 25.88
N VAL A 338 6.38 2.70 26.50
CA VAL A 338 5.96 4.09 26.33
C VAL A 338 6.48 4.60 24.98
N HIS A 339 5.61 5.19 24.16
CA HIS A 339 5.97 5.66 22.83
C HIS A 339 6.92 6.89 22.91
N GLU A 340 8.01 6.89 22.13
CA GLU A 340 9.09 7.92 22.18
C GLU A 340 8.57 9.37 22.16
N SER A 341 7.62 9.67 21.24
CA SER A 341 7.10 11.02 21.00
C SER A 341 6.20 11.57 22.11
N SER A 342 6.06 10.85 23.23
CA SER A 342 5.53 11.38 24.49
C SER A 342 6.58 12.15 25.30
N GLY A 343 7.88 11.84 25.11
CA GLY A 343 8.98 12.32 25.95
C GLY A 343 9.12 11.62 27.31
N LEU A 344 8.16 10.76 27.71
CA LEU A 344 8.08 10.18 29.05
C LEU A 344 8.68 8.77 29.18
N GLN A 345 9.30 8.23 28.13
CA GLN A 345 9.87 6.87 28.09
C GLN A 345 10.86 6.57 29.23
N ASP A 346 11.56 7.60 29.72
CA ASP A 346 12.56 7.50 30.78
C ASP A 346 11.98 7.79 32.17
N THR A 347 10.78 8.37 32.29
CA THR A 347 10.19 8.85 33.57
C THR A 347 8.91 8.14 33.99
N GLY A 348 8.19 7.50 33.07
CA GLY A 348 6.95 6.78 33.36
C GLY A 348 6.86 5.41 32.68
N HIS A 349 5.77 4.70 32.97
CA HIS A 349 5.42 3.36 32.46
C HIS A 349 3.97 3.35 31.96
N ILE A 350 3.58 2.33 31.19
CA ILE A 350 2.18 2.18 30.75
C ILE A 350 1.30 1.77 31.93
N LEU A 351 0.14 2.40 32.08
CA LEU A 351 -0.79 2.10 33.16
C LEU A 351 -1.36 0.68 33.01
N GLU A 352 -1.17 -0.12 34.06
CA GLU A 352 -1.79 -1.44 34.21
C GLU A 352 -2.84 -1.43 35.33
N ASP A 353 -3.96 -2.11 35.11
CA ASP A 353 -4.98 -2.37 36.13
C ASP A 353 -5.46 -3.82 36.07
N GLY A 354 -4.83 -4.69 36.87
CA GLY A 354 -5.09 -6.13 36.94
C GLY A 354 -4.74 -6.89 35.65
N LYS A 355 -5.68 -6.89 34.70
CA LYS A 355 -5.52 -7.45 33.34
C LYS A 355 -5.48 -6.38 32.24
N SER A 356 -6.04 -5.19 32.50
CA SER A 356 -6.04 -4.09 31.53
C SER A 356 -4.64 -3.51 31.41
N ILE A 357 -4.14 -3.44 30.18
CA ILE A 357 -2.95 -2.67 29.80
C ILE A 357 -3.46 -1.51 28.94
N TYR A 358 -3.36 -0.27 29.42
CA TYR A 358 -3.95 0.89 28.73
C TYR A 358 -3.04 1.42 27.60
N ASN A 359 -2.80 0.56 26.61
CA ASN A 359 -2.10 0.86 25.37
C ASN A 359 -2.85 0.21 24.19
N THR A 360 -3.07 0.94 23.11
CA THR A 360 -3.62 0.38 21.87
C THR A 360 -3.17 1.18 20.64
N THR A 361 -2.81 0.47 19.58
CA THR A 361 -2.63 1.03 18.24
C THR A 361 -3.85 0.68 17.41
N LEU A 362 -4.54 1.68 16.88
CA LEU A 362 -5.65 1.52 15.94
C LEU A 362 -5.17 1.81 14.51
N ASN A 363 -5.70 1.08 13.53
CA ASN A 363 -5.42 1.25 12.10
C ASN A 363 -6.74 1.37 11.29
N MET A 364 -6.67 2.00 10.11
CA MET A 364 -7.77 2.10 9.17
C MET A 364 -7.26 2.32 7.75
N SER A 365 -7.46 1.33 6.88
CA SER A 365 -7.19 1.42 5.44
C SER A 365 -8.50 1.38 4.64
N ASP A 366 -8.74 2.41 3.83
CA ASP A 366 -9.82 2.47 2.85
C ASP A 366 -9.27 2.92 1.49
N LEU A 367 -8.93 1.92 0.68
CA LEU A 367 -8.41 2.02 -0.68
C LEU A 367 -9.36 2.80 -1.62
N SER A 368 -10.67 2.81 -1.34
CA SER A 368 -11.65 3.52 -2.15
C SER A 368 -11.59 5.04 -1.97
N THR A 369 -11.05 5.51 -0.84
CA THR A 369 -10.85 6.93 -0.54
C THR A 369 -9.38 7.33 -0.36
N GLY A 370 -8.44 6.38 -0.49
CA GLY A 370 -7.00 6.62 -0.33
C GLY A 370 -6.56 6.90 1.11
N ILE A 371 -7.40 6.56 2.09
CA ILE A 371 -7.10 6.72 3.52
C ILE A 371 -6.27 5.51 3.97
N ASN A 372 -5.17 5.78 4.67
CA ASN A 372 -4.33 4.79 5.33
C ASN A 372 -3.80 5.45 6.61
N SER A 373 -4.46 5.23 7.75
CA SER A 373 -4.27 6.07 8.94
C SER A 373 -4.22 5.27 10.23
N TYR A 374 -3.30 5.68 11.12
CA TYR A 374 -3.12 5.09 12.44
C TYR A 374 -3.52 6.06 13.55
N TYR A 375 -3.85 5.49 14.72
CA TYR A 375 -4.16 6.21 15.95
C TYR A 375 -3.65 5.41 17.15
N ILE A 376 -2.56 5.86 17.77
CA ILE A 376 -1.97 5.29 18.97
C ILE A 376 -2.55 6.04 20.18
N LEU A 377 -3.00 5.29 21.18
CA LEU A 377 -3.57 5.79 22.43
C LEU A 377 -2.95 5.04 23.61
N GLN A 378 -2.36 5.79 24.56
CA GLN A 378 -1.70 5.25 25.75
C GLN A 378 -2.10 6.03 27.00
N ILE A 379 -2.14 5.37 28.16
CA ILE A 379 -2.03 6.04 29.46
C ILE A 379 -0.63 5.74 30.01
N ILE A 380 0.12 6.80 30.33
CA ILE A 380 1.46 6.75 30.91
C ILE A 380 1.35 7.25 32.35
N GLN A 381 1.72 6.44 33.34
CA GLN A 381 1.84 6.86 34.74
C GLN A 381 3.31 7.17 35.04
N ASP A 382 3.61 8.28 35.72
CA ASP A 382 4.98 8.62 36.12
C ASP A 382 5.49 7.69 37.25
N ASP A 383 6.73 7.22 37.13
CA ASP A 383 7.36 6.25 38.06
C ASP A 383 7.51 6.78 39.50
N LYS A 384 7.40 8.10 39.68
CA LYS A 384 7.65 8.82 40.94
C LYS A 384 6.39 9.49 41.50
N GLY A 385 5.25 9.37 40.83
CA GLY A 385 4.02 10.10 41.14
C GLY A 385 2.75 9.24 41.04
N SER A 386 1.62 9.89 41.29
CA SER A 386 0.27 9.34 41.06
C SER A 386 -0.31 9.74 39.70
N ASP A 387 0.41 10.60 38.99
CA ASP A 387 -0.13 11.43 37.92
C ASP A 387 -0.05 10.68 36.58
N CYS A 388 -1.11 10.82 35.78
CA CYS A 388 -1.33 10.01 34.60
C CYS A 388 -1.51 10.88 33.37
N HIS A 389 -0.75 10.58 32.32
CA HIS A 389 -0.79 11.30 31.05
C HIS A 389 -1.49 10.46 29.99
N VAL A 390 -2.56 10.99 29.39
CA VAL A 390 -3.18 10.40 28.21
C VAL A 390 -2.38 10.87 26.99
N PHE A 391 -1.60 9.95 26.41
CA PHE A 391 -0.83 10.20 25.19
C PHE A 391 -1.59 9.73 23.95
N ARG A 392 -1.54 10.55 22.90
CA ARG A 392 -2.16 10.31 21.60
C ARG A 392 -1.15 10.61 20.49
N LYS A 393 -1.04 9.74 19.49
CA LYS A 393 -0.33 10.01 18.22
C LYS A 393 -1.19 9.53 17.06
N TRP A 394 -1.39 10.35 16.04
CA TRP A 394 -2.18 9.99 14.87
C TRP A 394 -1.52 10.46 13.59
N GLY A 395 -1.72 9.75 12.49
CA GLY A 395 -1.14 10.14 11.20
C GLY A 395 -1.51 9.25 10.04
N ARG A 396 -0.88 9.50 8.89
CA ARG A 396 -0.88 8.60 7.72
C ARG A 396 0.27 7.60 7.86
N VAL A 397 -0.02 6.30 7.77
CA VAL A 397 1.03 5.25 7.86
C VAL A 397 2.07 5.48 6.76
N GLY A 398 3.35 5.46 7.12
CA GLY A 398 4.48 5.73 6.23
C GLY A 398 4.74 7.21 5.96
N ASN A 399 4.12 8.15 6.70
CA ASN A 399 4.31 9.58 6.46
C ASN A 399 4.12 10.45 7.73
N GLU A 400 5.18 10.52 8.52
CA GLU A 400 5.30 11.31 9.76
C GLU A 400 4.97 12.81 9.60
N LYS A 401 4.99 13.36 8.37
CA LYS A 401 4.65 14.76 8.09
C LYS A 401 3.14 15.03 8.10
N ILE A 402 2.30 13.99 8.07
CA ILE A 402 0.84 14.10 8.06
C ILE A 402 0.30 13.44 9.32
N GLY A 403 0.28 14.19 10.41
CA GLY A 403 -0.14 13.68 11.72
C GLY A 403 -0.09 14.73 12.83
N GLY A 404 -0.12 14.25 14.07
CA GLY A 404 0.05 15.05 15.28
C GLY A 404 0.17 14.19 16.52
N THR A 405 0.71 14.77 17.59
CA THR A 405 0.72 14.20 18.94
C THR A 405 -0.08 15.08 19.90
N LYS A 406 -0.55 14.50 21.00
CA LYS A 406 -1.08 15.24 22.14
C LYS A 406 -0.80 14.45 23.43
N LEU A 407 -0.40 15.16 24.47
CA LEU A 407 -0.16 14.64 25.82
C LEU A 407 -0.98 15.50 26.78
N GLU A 408 -1.75 14.87 27.67
CA GLU A 408 -2.61 15.54 28.65
C GLU A 408 -2.49 14.87 30.02
N GLU A 409 -2.00 15.62 31.01
CA GLU A 409 -1.91 15.25 32.42
C GLU A 409 -3.31 15.31 33.09
N MET A 410 -3.67 14.26 33.84
CA MET A 410 -4.93 14.17 34.59
C MET A 410 -4.84 13.07 35.67
N SER A 411 -5.89 12.91 36.50
CA SER A 411 -5.91 11.85 37.52
C SER A 411 -6.04 10.46 36.89
N LYS A 412 -5.61 9.39 37.59
CA LYS A 412 -5.78 8.01 37.13
C LYS A 412 -7.24 7.65 36.77
N SER A 413 -8.22 8.19 37.52
CA SER A 413 -9.66 8.02 37.21
C SER A 413 -10.00 8.64 35.86
N ASP A 414 -9.62 9.90 35.67
CA ASP A 414 -10.04 10.70 34.52
C ASP A 414 -9.30 10.23 33.25
N ALA A 415 -8.04 9.84 33.37
CA ALA A 415 -7.26 9.19 32.31
C ALA A 415 -7.93 7.90 31.83
N THR A 416 -8.42 7.07 32.76
CA THR A 416 -9.13 5.82 32.44
C THR A 416 -10.47 6.10 31.75
N GLN A 417 -11.20 7.14 32.18
CA GLN A 417 -12.47 7.54 31.55
C GLN A 417 -12.26 8.16 30.16
N GLU A 418 -11.33 9.10 29.99
CA GLU A 418 -11.01 9.74 28.70
C GLU A 418 -10.43 8.72 27.71
N PHE A 419 -9.57 7.78 28.14
CA PHE A 419 -9.10 6.68 27.30
C PHE A 419 -10.27 5.83 26.77
N LYS A 420 -11.18 5.39 27.66
CA LYS A 420 -12.36 4.59 27.24
C LYS A 420 -13.31 5.38 26.34
N ARG A 421 -13.51 6.67 26.62
CA ARG A 421 -14.31 7.59 25.80
C ARG A 421 -13.70 7.75 24.40
N LEU A 422 -12.38 7.95 24.30
CA LEU A 422 -11.66 8.06 23.04
C LEU A 422 -11.65 6.75 22.25
N PHE A 423 -11.46 5.61 22.93
CA PHE A 423 -11.53 4.29 22.28
C PHE A 423 -12.91 4.05 21.66
N LEU A 424 -13.98 4.35 22.40
CA LEU A 424 -15.36 4.28 21.92
C LEU A 424 -15.62 5.26 20.76
N GLU A 425 -15.08 6.48 20.85
CA GLU A 425 -15.18 7.49 19.79
C GLU A 425 -14.47 7.04 18.48
N LYS A 426 -13.31 6.39 18.57
CA LYS A 426 -12.54 5.97 17.38
C LYS A 426 -12.94 4.62 16.81
N THR A 427 -13.36 3.65 17.63
CA THR A 427 -13.70 2.27 17.20
C THR A 427 -15.20 1.98 17.13
N GLY A 428 -16.03 2.73 17.86
CA GLY A 428 -17.46 2.44 18.04
C GLY A 428 -17.76 1.27 18.99
N ASN A 429 -16.77 0.75 19.71
CA ASN A 429 -16.90 -0.36 20.67
C ASN A 429 -16.39 0.05 22.06
N THR A 430 -16.83 -0.64 23.11
CA THR A 430 -16.28 -0.45 24.47
C THR A 430 -14.87 -1.06 24.59
N TRP A 431 -14.07 -0.56 25.53
CA TRP A 431 -12.74 -1.10 25.80
C TRP A 431 -12.81 -2.54 26.34
N GLU A 432 -13.81 -2.82 27.18
CA GLU A 432 -14.03 -4.11 27.82
C GLU A 432 -14.33 -5.23 26.81
N ALA A 433 -15.03 -4.90 25.70
CA ALA A 433 -15.29 -5.84 24.60
C ALA A 433 -13.99 -6.21 23.87
N TRP A 434 -13.10 -5.24 23.65
CA TRP A 434 -11.78 -5.46 23.07
C TRP A 434 -10.87 -6.26 24.00
N GLU A 435 -10.72 -5.85 25.26
CA GLU A 435 -9.88 -6.52 26.27
C GLU A 435 -10.28 -8.00 26.46
N GLN A 436 -11.58 -8.27 26.54
CA GLN A 436 -12.08 -9.65 26.72
C GLN A 436 -12.14 -10.44 25.41
N LYS A 437 -11.86 -9.80 24.26
CA LYS A 437 -12.04 -10.35 22.90
C LYS A 437 -13.43 -10.98 22.70
N LYS A 438 -14.46 -10.27 23.16
CA LYS A 438 -15.88 -10.66 23.10
C LYS A 438 -16.71 -9.52 22.52
N ASP A 439 -17.64 -9.87 21.65
CA ASP A 439 -18.66 -8.96 21.09
C ASP A 439 -18.14 -7.70 20.36
N PHE A 440 -16.81 -7.54 20.23
CA PHE A 440 -16.19 -6.50 19.43
C PHE A 440 -16.53 -6.70 17.95
N GLN A 441 -17.15 -5.70 17.33
CA GLN A 441 -17.47 -5.70 15.90
C GLN A 441 -16.91 -4.44 15.25
N LYS A 442 -16.12 -4.62 14.17
CA LYS A 442 -15.64 -3.51 13.34
C LYS A 442 -16.85 -2.64 12.93
N GLN A 443 -16.73 -1.33 13.09
CA GLN A 443 -17.79 -0.39 12.71
C GLN A 443 -17.44 0.33 11.38
N PRO A 444 -18.43 0.61 10.52
CA PRO A 444 -18.20 1.30 9.24
C PRO A 444 -17.59 2.69 9.45
N GLY A 445 -16.52 3.01 8.73
CA GLY A 445 -15.83 4.31 8.83
C GLY A 445 -15.14 4.60 10.17
N ARG A 446 -15.03 3.61 11.06
CA ARG A 446 -14.28 3.66 12.32
C ARG A 446 -12.97 2.86 12.23
N PHE A 447 -12.02 3.14 13.12
CA PHE A 447 -10.76 2.41 13.20
C PHE A 447 -10.93 0.98 13.71
N PHE A 448 -9.96 0.12 13.42
CA PHE A 448 -9.81 -1.22 13.99
C PHE A 448 -8.61 -1.26 14.95
N PRO A 449 -8.74 -1.74 16.20
CA PRO A 449 -7.60 -1.97 17.07
C PRO A 449 -6.75 -3.15 16.59
N LEU A 450 -5.42 -2.99 16.63
CA LEU A 450 -4.47 -4.05 16.32
C LEU A 450 -4.18 -4.87 17.58
N ASP A 451 -4.21 -6.19 17.43
CA ASP A 451 -3.82 -7.14 18.46
C ASP A 451 -2.29 -7.29 18.44
N ILE A 452 -1.63 -6.52 19.32
CA ILE A 452 -0.18 -6.35 19.43
C ILE A 452 0.26 -6.94 20.79
N ASP A 453 1.08 -7.99 20.77
CA ASP A 453 1.61 -8.59 22.00
C ASP A 453 2.91 -7.87 22.43
N TYR A 454 2.73 -6.81 23.23
CA TYR A 454 3.81 -6.06 23.85
C TYR A 454 4.74 -6.89 24.76
N GLY A 455 4.47 -8.19 24.93
CA GLY A 455 5.53 -9.19 24.86
C GLY A 455 6.13 -9.64 26.18
N VAL A 456 5.75 -9.01 27.29
CA VAL A 456 6.33 -9.26 28.61
C VAL A 456 5.71 -10.49 29.27
N SER A 457 6.52 -11.56 29.35
CA SER A 457 6.19 -12.76 30.12
C SER A 457 6.05 -12.44 31.61
N LYS A 458 5.27 -13.26 32.34
CA LYS A 458 4.98 -13.05 33.78
C LYS A 458 6.18 -13.31 34.71
N ASP A 459 7.28 -13.86 34.19
CA ASP A 459 8.49 -14.17 34.96
C ASP A 459 9.32 -12.92 35.27
N LEU A 460 8.81 -12.07 36.16
CA LEU A 460 9.57 -10.99 36.82
C LEU A 460 10.59 -11.56 37.84
N ARG A 461 11.46 -12.45 37.38
CA ARG A 461 12.64 -12.90 38.12
C ARG A 461 13.82 -12.01 37.73
N PRO A 462 14.47 -11.29 38.65
CA PRO A 462 15.62 -10.48 38.31
C PRO A 462 16.79 -11.40 37.91
N LYS A 463 17.03 -11.56 36.60
CA LYS A 463 18.28 -12.13 36.11
C LYS A 463 19.43 -11.26 36.61
N LYS A 464 20.51 -11.92 37.04
CA LYS A 464 21.77 -11.21 37.33
C LYS A 464 22.34 -10.74 35.99
N LYS A 465 22.86 -9.52 35.94
CA LYS A 465 23.58 -9.03 34.76
C LYS A 465 24.62 -10.04 34.31
N ALA A 466 24.65 -10.32 33.01
CA ALA A 466 25.67 -11.19 32.45
C ALA A 466 27.05 -10.57 32.67
N THR A 467 27.88 -11.22 33.48
CA THR A 467 29.34 -11.01 33.42
C THR A 467 29.85 -11.50 32.07
N ASP A 468 30.88 -10.84 31.53
CA ASP A 468 31.52 -11.19 30.25
C ASP A 468 32.24 -12.55 30.32
N VAL A 469 31.45 -13.61 30.26
CA VAL A 469 31.89 -15.01 30.22
C VAL A 469 32.06 -15.38 28.74
N LYS A 470 33.25 -15.87 28.39
CA LYS A 470 33.51 -16.41 27.06
C LYS A 470 32.58 -17.60 26.82
N SER A 471 31.76 -17.51 25.77
CA SER A 471 30.86 -18.58 25.33
C SER A 471 31.62 -19.89 25.13
N GLU A 472 30.95 -21.00 25.44
CA GLU A 472 31.50 -22.37 25.30
C GLU A 472 31.32 -22.92 23.87
N LEU A 473 30.67 -22.15 22.98
CA LEU A 473 30.38 -22.54 21.60
C LEU A 473 31.62 -22.44 20.69
N ALA A 474 31.70 -23.33 19.69
CA ALA A 474 32.75 -23.28 18.66
C ALA A 474 32.71 -21.97 17.86
N PRO A 475 33.84 -21.44 17.33
CA PRO A 475 33.85 -20.15 16.65
C PRO A 475 32.86 -20.00 15.48
N PRO A 476 32.74 -20.95 14.53
CA PRO A 476 31.74 -20.85 13.46
C PRO A 476 30.31 -20.84 13.99
N LEU A 477 30.04 -21.61 15.06
CA LEU A 477 28.74 -21.64 15.72
C LEU A 477 28.43 -20.34 16.46
N MET A 478 29.42 -19.65 17.05
CA MET A 478 29.24 -18.31 17.60
C MET A 478 28.89 -17.28 16.52
N GLU A 479 29.40 -17.43 15.30
CA GLU A 479 29.13 -16.51 14.19
C GLU A 479 27.75 -16.77 13.57
N LEU A 480 27.38 -18.04 13.36
CA LEU A 480 26.02 -18.46 13.04
C LEU A 480 25.00 -17.95 14.09
N MET A 481 25.30 -18.09 15.38
CA MET A 481 24.42 -17.62 16.45
C MET A 481 24.29 -16.09 16.51
N LYS A 482 25.34 -15.32 16.18
CA LYS A 482 25.24 -13.86 16.03
C LYS A 482 24.36 -13.49 14.84
N MET A 483 24.50 -14.19 13.72
CA MET A 483 23.74 -13.95 12.48
C MET A 483 22.24 -14.26 12.65
N LEU A 484 21.90 -15.42 13.25
CA LEU A 484 20.52 -15.84 13.50
C LEU A 484 19.75 -14.92 14.47
N PHE A 485 20.47 -14.26 15.37
CA PHE A 485 19.92 -13.41 16.43
C PHE A 485 20.20 -11.91 16.21
N ASP A 486 20.72 -11.50 15.05
CA ASP A 486 20.86 -10.09 14.71
C ASP A 486 19.50 -9.43 14.46
N VAL A 487 19.14 -8.49 15.34
CA VAL A 487 17.89 -7.75 15.27
C VAL A 487 17.80 -6.86 14.01
N GLU A 488 18.92 -6.35 13.50
CA GLU A 488 18.88 -5.44 12.34
C GLU A 488 18.51 -6.18 11.05
N THR A 489 18.92 -7.44 10.89
CA THR A 489 18.48 -8.34 9.83
C THR A 489 16.95 -8.55 9.83
N TYR A 490 16.34 -8.76 11.01
CA TYR A 490 14.87 -8.81 11.12
C TYR A 490 14.21 -7.47 10.77
N ARG A 491 14.83 -6.34 11.14
CA ARG A 491 14.33 -5.01 10.75
C ARG A 491 14.40 -4.79 9.23
N ALA A 492 15.50 -5.16 8.58
CA ALA A 492 15.66 -5.03 7.14
C ALA A 492 14.59 -5.85 6.38
N ALA A 493 14.34 -7.10 6.80
CA ALA A 493 13.30 -7.94 6.22
C ALA A 493 11.88 -7.37 6.40
N MET A 494 11.56 -6.82 7.59
CA MET A 494 10.27 -6.15 7.83
C MET A 494 10.08 -4.91 6.94
N MET A 495 11.15 -4.15 6.70
CA MET A 495 11.11 -2.96 5.85
C MET A 495 10.96 -3.32 4.36
N GLU A 496 11.53 -4.44 3.91
CA GLU A 496 11.30 -5.00 2.57
C GLU A 496 9.83 -5.34 2.33
N PHE A 497 9.13 -5.85 3.35
CA PHE A 497 7.69 -6.14 3.31
C PHE A 497 6.79 -4.91 3.43
N GLU A 498 7.33 -3.69 3.28
CA GLU A 498 6.59 -2.42 3.35
C GLU A 498 5.95 -2.13 4.74
N ILE A 499 6.52 -2.69 5.82
CA ILE A 499 6.06 -2.47 7.20
C ILE A 499 7.04 -1.53 7.94
N ASN A 500 6.56 -0.36 8.37
CA ASN A 500 7.38 0.60 9.11
C ASN A 500 7.32 0.36 10.63
N MET A 501 8.43 -0.07 11.22
CA MET A 501 8.53 -0.31 12.67
C MET A 501 8.71 0.95 13.53
N THR A 502 9.03 2.13 12.97
CA THR A 502 9.18 3.36 13.79
C THR A 502 7.82 3.92 14.22
N GLU A 503 6.88 3.98 13.28
CA GLU A 503 5.50 4.37 13.57
C GLU A 503 4.69 3.22 14.20
N MET A 504 5.10 1.97 13.96
CA MET A 504 4.40 0.78 14.41
C MET A 504 5.39 -0.18 15.08
N PRO A 505 5.88 0.12 16.30
CA PRO A 505 6.84 -0.73 17.00
C PRO A 505 6.27 -2.15 17.14
N LEU A 506 6.88 -3.09 16.43
CA LEU A 506 6.43 -4.48 16.33
C LEU A 506 6.77 -5.27 17.60
N GLY A 507 6.14 -4.88 18.71
CA GLY A 507 5.82 -5.78 19.81
C GLY A 507 4.85 -6.84 19.32
N LYS A 508 5.36 -7.80 18.51
CA LYS A 508 4.74 -9.07 18.15
C LYS A 508 3.34 -8.89 17.53
N LEU A 509 3.33 -8.68 16.21
CA LEU A 509 2.12 -8.79 15.37
C LEU A 509 1.44 -10.13 15.70
N SER A 510 0.29 -10.11 16.37
CA SER A 510 -0.23 -11.34 16.99
C SER A 510 -0.53 -12.43 15.96
N ARG A 511 -0.44 -13.68 16.40
CA ARG A 511 -0.92 -14.85 15.63
C ARG A 511 -2.37 -14.69 15.16
N SER A 512 -3.20 -13.94 15.89
CA SER A 512 -4.57 -13.61 15.48
C SER A 512 -4.58 -12.66 14.27
N ALA A 513 -3.79 -11.58 14.29
CA ALA A 513 -3.70 -10.66 13.16
C ALA A 513 -3.20 -11.38 11.88
N ILE A 514 -2.18 -12.23 12.00
CA ILE A 514 -1.66 -13.02 10.87
C ILE A 514 -2.72 -14.00 10.33
N HIS A 515 -3.47 -14.68 11.20
CA HIS A 515 -4.57 -15.57 10.82
C HIS A 515 -5.70 -14.84 10.07
N HIS A 516 -6.16 -13.68 10.58
CA HIS A 516 -7.14 -12.83 9.89
C HIS A 516 -6.60 -12.26 8.56
N GLY A 517 -5.28 -12.06 8.44
CA GLY A 517 -4.61 -11.75 7.19
C GLY A 517 -4.72 -12.89 6.17
N PHE A 518 -4.46 -14.13 6.59
CA PHE A 518 -4.64 -15.31 5.73
C PHE A 518 -6.09 -15.52 5.31
N GLU A 519 -7.07 -15.31 6.19
CA GLU A 519 -8.50 -15.33 5.80
C GLU A 519 -8.83 -14.34 4.67
N ALA A 520 -8.29 -13.12 4.76
CA ALA A 520 -8.54 -12.08 3.75
C ALA A 520 -7.90 -12.43 2.40
N LEU A 521 -6.70 -13.01 2.39
CA LEU A 521 -6.08 -13.54 1.17
C LEU A 521 -6.87 -14.75 0.62
N THR A 522 -7.34 -15.66 1.47
CA THR A 522 -8.17 -16.80 1.04
C THR A 522 -9.52 -16.33 0.45
N GLU A 523 -10.12 -15.24 0.96
CA GLU A 523 -11.27 -14.59 0.31
C GLU A 523 -10.90 -14.01 -1.07
N ILE A 524 -9.79 -13.27 -1.17
CA ILE A 524 -9.30 -12.71 -2.45
C ILE A 524 -9.06 -13.83 -3.48
N GLN A 525 -8.46 -14.96 -3.08
CA GLN A 525 -8.24 -16.09 -3.97
C GLN A 525 -9.55 -16.63 -4.55
N ASN A 526 -10.52 -16.92 -3.69
CA ASN A 526 -11.83 -17.45 -4.11
C ASN A 526 -12.59 -16.45 -5.02
N LEU A 527 -12.36 -15.14 -4.84
CA LEU A 527 -12.91 -14.11 -5.73
C LEU A 527 -12.19 -14.09 -7.10
N LEU A 528 -10.86 -14.19 -7.13
CA LEU A 528 -10.06 -14.20 -8.37
C LEU A 528 -10.35 -15.45 -9.22
N ASP A 529 -10.40 -16.63 -8.58
CA ASP A 529 -10.71 -17.91 -9.24
C ASP A 529 -12.17 -17.99 -9.71
N SER A 530 -13.08 -17.23 -9.10
CA SER A 530 -14.50 -17.21 -9.47
C SER A 530 -14.79 -16.37 -10.72
N SER A 531 -15.14 -17.07 -11.80
CA SER A 531 -15.64 -16.50 -13.06
C SER A 531 -17.17 -16.33 -13.10
N ALA A 532 -17.89 -16.78 -12.06
CA ALA A 532 -19.36 -16.83 -12.04
C ALA A 532 -20.04 -15.58 -11.44
N LEU A 533 -19.27 -14.66 -10.84
CA LEU A 533 -19.78 -13.40 -10.28
C LEU A 533 -19.80 -12.28 -11.33
N ASP A 534 -20.75 -11.35 -11.21
CA ASP A 534 -20.72 -10.11 -11.98
C ASP A 534 -19.39 -9.36 -11.75
N PRO A 535 -18.72 -8.85 -12.81
CA PRO A 535 -17.43 -8.20 -12.68
C PRO A 535 -17.40 -7.01 -11.71
N SER A 536 -18.48 -6.23 -11.60
CA SER A 536 -18.56 -5.09 -10.69
C SER A 536 -18.76 -5.51 -9.23
N PHE A 537 -19.56 -6.56 -8.99
CA PHE A 537 -19.71 -7.14 -7.66
C PHE A 537 -18.41 -7.78 -7.18
N ARG A 538 -17.74 -8.55 -8.05
CA ARG A 538 -16.45 -9.19 -7.77
C ARG A 538 -15.37 -8.15 -7.44
N GLU A 539 -15.23 -7.11 -8.25
CA GLU A 539 -14.29 -6.01 -7.99
C GLU A 539 -14.57 -5.34 -6.64
N SER A 540 -15.85 -5.05 -6.32
CA SER A 540 -16.23 -4.45 -5.03
C SER A 540 -15.84 -5.34 -3.84
N ARG A 541 -15.94 -6.67 -3.97
CA ARG A 541 -15.49 -7.63 -2.95
C ARG A 541 -13.97 -7.78 -2.85
N ILE A 542 -13.23 -7.69 -3.97
CA ILE A 542 -11.76 -7.72 -3.95
C ILE A 542 -11.21 -6.47 -3.24
N VAL A 543 -11.81 -5.29 -3.46
CA VAL A 543 -11.50 -4.07 -2.68
C VAL A 543 -11.82 -4.27 -1.20
N ASP A 544 -12.91 -4.97 -0.87
CA ASP A 544 -13.35 -5.20 0.51
C ASP A 544 -12.39 -6.08 1.30
N ALA A 545 -11.99 -7.22 0.71
CA ALA A 545 -11.01 -8.11 1.31
C ALA A 545 -9.59 -7.47 1.33
N SER A 546 -9.24 -6.64 0.34
CA SER A 546 -7.99 -5.85 0.37
C SER A 546 -7.98 -4.82 1.50
N ASN A 547 -9.09 -4.10 1.71
CA ASN A 547 -9.25 -3.17 2.84
C ASN A 547 -9.16 -3.90 4.19
N ARG A 548 -9.75 -5.10 4.30
CA ARG A 548 -9.65 -5.98 5.47
C ARG A 548 -8.19 -6.38 5.72
N PHE A 549 -7.48 -6.86 4.69
CA PHE A 549 -6.06 -7.21 4.76
C PHE A 549 -5.20 -6.03 5.24
N PHE A 550 -5.21 -4.88 4.56
CA PHE A 550 -4.36 -3.73 4.90
C PHE A 550 -4.77 -2.99 6.18
N THR A 551 -5.98 -3.23 6.71
CA THR A 551 -6.37 -2.74 8.05
C THR A 551 -5.83 -3.64 9.16
N VAL A 552 -5.76 -4.96 8.96
CA VAL A 552 -5.24 -5.93 9.94
C VAL A 552 -3.71 -6.05 9.88
N ILE A 553 -3.14 -5.99 8.68
CA ILE A 553 -1.71 -6.07 8.38
C ILE A 553 -1.27 -4.71 7.79
N PRO A 554 -0.77 -3.79 8.61
CA PRO A 554 -0.48 -2.43 8.17
C PRO A 554 0.67 -2.38 7.15
N SER A 555 0.58 -1.46 6.19
CA SER A 555 1.62 -1.22 5.20
C SER A 555 1.71 0.27 4.86
N ILE A 556 2.89 0.73 4.42
CA ILE A 556 3.08 2.10 3.94
C ILE A 556 2.39 2.35 2.58
N HIS A 557 2.22 1.32 1.75
CA HIS A 557 1.65 1.43 0.39
C HIS A 557 0.50 0.43 0.15
N PRO A 558 -0.64 0.53 0.86
CA PRO A 558 -1.78 -0.33 0.61
C PRO A 558 -2.35 -0.09 -0.80
N HIS A 559 -2.65 -1.18 -1.49
CA HIS A 559 -3.22 -1.20 -2.84
C HIS A 559 -4.30 -2.29 -2.95
N ILE A 560 -4.97 -2.40 -4.10
CA ILE A 560 -6.01 -3.42 -4.32
C ILE A 560 -5.30 -4.67 -4.86
N ILE A 561 -5.39 -5.79 -4.14
CA ILE A 561 -4.72 -7.05 -4.49
C ILE A 561 -5.51 -7.72 -5.62
N ARG A 562 -5.14 -7.40 -6.87
CA ARG A 562 -5.79 -7.93 -8.10
C ARG A 562 -4.92 -8.94 -8.86
N ASP A 563 -3.61 -8.77 -8.80
CA ASP A 563 -2.67 -9.53 -9.64
C ASP A 563 -2.19 -10.80 -8.92
N GLU A 564 -2.16 -11.94 -9.62
CA GLU A 564 -1.73 -13.22 -9.06
C GLU A 564 -0.29 -13.17 -8.51
N HIS A 565 0.57 -12.31 -9.09
CA HIS A 565 1.93 -12.07 -8.61
C HIS A 565 1.96 -11.31 -7.27
N ASP A 566 1.20 -10.21 -7.16
CA ASP A 566 1.08 -9.46 -5.90
C ASP A 566 0.45 -10.33 -4.80
N PHE A 567 -0.63 -11.04 -5.15
CA PHE A 567 -1.25 -12.04 -4.28
C PHE A 567 -0.22 -13.03 -3.70
N LYS A 568 0.57 -13.68 -4.57
CA LYS A 568 1.64 -14.60 -4.15
C LYS A 568 2.75 -13.93 -3.33
N SER A 569 3.01 -12.64 -3.57
CA SER A 569 3.94 -11.84 -2.76
C SER A 569 3.40 -11.63 -1.34
N LYS A 570 2.13 -11.22 -1.21
CA LYS A 570 1.47 -10.99 0.09
C LYS A 570 1.23 -12.30 0.88
N VAL A 571 1.10 -13.46 0.21
CA VAL A 571 1.14 -14.78 0.88
C VAL A 571 2.52 -15.05 1.50
N LYS A 572 3.60 -14.94 0.71
CA LYS A 572 4.98 -15.15 1.20
C LYS A 572 5.37 -14.18 2.32
N MET A 573 4.86 -12.95 2.24
CA MET A 573 4.95 -11.95 3.32
C MET A 573 4.32 -12.49 4.62
N LEU A 574 3.08 -13.00 4.60
CA LEU A 574 2.47 -13.55 5.82
C LEU A 574 3.20 -14.79 6.37
N GLU A 575 3.74 -15.65 5.50
CA GLU A 575 4.56 -16.80 5.91
C GLU A 575 5.84 -16.32 6.65
N ALA A 576 6.58 -15.39 6.06
CA ALA A 576 7.76 -14.81 6.70
C ALA A 576 7.42 -14.05 8.00
N LEU A 577 6.29 -13.32 8.04
CA LEU A 577 5.80 -12.68 9.27
C LEU A 577 5.46 -13.70 10.35
N GLN A 578 4.94 -14.88 10.00
CA GLN A 578 4.66 -15.95 10.97
C GLN A 578 5.94 -16.59 11.52
N ASP A 579 6.96 -16.79 10.70
CA ASP A 579 8.27 -17.24 11.16
C ASP A 579 8.96 -16.18 12.05
N ILE A 580 8.89 -14.89 11.67
CA ILE A 580 9.46 -13.79 12.45
C ILE A 580 8.68 -13.55 13.77
N GLU A 581 7.36 -13.75 13.81
CA GLU A 581 6.56 -13.71 15.05
C GLU A 581 7.12 -14.70 16.06
N ILE A 582 7.47 -15.91 15.61
CA ILE A 582 8.02 -16.97 16.45
C ILE A 582 9.48 -16.69 16.81
N ALA A 583 10.30 -16.26 15.85
CA ALA A 583 11.66 -15.84 16.11
C ALA A 583 11.70 -14.71 17.16
N SER A 584 10.79 -13.73 17.11
CA SER A 584 10.72 -12.61 18.06
C SER A 584 10.59 -13.04 19.53
N ARG A 585 9.94 -14.19 19.78
CA ARG A 585 9.76 -14.77 21.13
C ARG A 585 11.03 -15.44 21.67
N LEU A 586 11.90 -15.94 20.78
CA LEU A 586 13.15 -16.63 21.11
C LEU A 586 14.34 -15.66 21.12
N VAL A 587 14.42 -14.81 20.08
CA VAL A 587 15.41 -13.74 19.91
C VAL A 587 15.25 -12.69 21.00
N GLY A 588 14.01 -12.34 21.37
CA GLY A 588 13.70 -11.37 22.42
C GLY A 588 14.20 -9.97 22.07
N PHE A 589 13.40 -9.22 21.30
CA PHE A 589 13.71 -7.85 20.87
C PHE A 589 13.67 -6.80 22.00
N ASP A 590 13.29 -7.21 23.21
CA ASP A 590 13.15 -6.37 24.40
C ASP A 590 14.52 -6.03 25.02
N ALA A 591 14.71 -4.78 25.46
CA ALA A 591 16.03 -4.25 25.86
C ALA A 591 16.66 -4.91 27.11
N ASP A 592 15.89 -5.67 27.90
CA ASP A 592 16.35 -6.38 29.11
C ASP A 592 16.72 -7.86 28.84
N ASN A 593 16.76 -8.30 27.57
CA ASN A 593 17.11 -9.67 27.18
C ASN A 593 18.64 -9.92 27.21
N ASP A 594 19.20 -9.81 28.41
CA ASP A 594 20.62 -9.98 28.81
C ASP A 594 21.15 -11.43 28.61
N ASP A 595 20.39 -12.29 27.92
CA ASP A 595 20.66 -13.68 27.60
C ASP A 595 21.93 -13.83 26.74
N SER A 596 22.88 -14.66 27.18
CA SER A 596 24.09 -14.97 26.41
C SER A 596 23.80 -15.72 25.12
N LEU A 597 24.80 -15.81 24.22
CA LEU A 597 24.69 -16.64 23.01
C LEU A 597 24.42 -18.12 23.37
N ASP A 598 24.93 -18.61 24.50
CA ASP A 598 24.72 -19.96 25.01
C ASP A 598 23.28 -20.17 25.52
N GLU A 599 22.66 -19.16 26.15
CA GLU A 599 21.23 -19.22 26.52
C GLU A 599 20.34 -19.15 25.27
N LYS A 600 20.68 -18.29 24.30
CA LYS A 600 19.99 -18.19 23.00
C LYS A 600 20.12 -19.49 22.18
N TYR A 601 21.26 -20.16 22.24
CA TYR A 601 21.49 -21.48 21.63
C TYR A 601 20.62 -22.57 22.31
N LYS A 602 20.58 -22.59 23.65
CA LYS A 602 19.73 -23.53 24.40
C LYS A 602 18.24 -23.37 24.07
N LYS A 603 17.75 -22.14 23.83
CA LYS A 603 16.38 -21.87 23.36
C LYS A 603 16.05 -22.45 21.97
N LEU A 604 17.05 -22.83 21.16
CA LEU A 604 16.79 -23.44 19.84
C LEU A 604 16.44 -24.92 19.93
N HIS A 605 16.69 -25.62 21.05
CA HIS A 605 16.44 -27.07 21.17
C HIS A 605 17.02 -27.89 20.00
N CYS A 606 18.16 -27.44 19.48
CA CYS A 606 18.86 -28.01 18.33
C CYS A 606 20.36 -28.04 18.62
N HIS A 607 20.94 -29.25 18.62
CA HIS A 607 22.36 -29.47 18.81
C HIS A 607 23.06 -29.31 17.46
N MET A 608 23.99 -28.35 17.37
CA MET A 608 24.66 -27.96 16.13
C MET A 608 26.16 -28.15 16.26
N VAL A 609 26.77 -28.90 15.33
CA VAL A 609 28.21 -29.21 15.34
C VAL A 609 28.83 -28.83 13.99
N PRO A 610 29.82 -27.92 13.93
CA PRO A 610 30.53 -27.63 12.69
C PRO A 610 31.34 -28.87 12.25
N LEU A 611 31.26 -29.20 10.96
CA LEU A 611 31.97 -30.34 10.37
C LEU A 611 33.39 -29.93 9.93
N PRO A 612 34.43 -30.72 10.26
CA PRO A 612 35.77 -30.50 9.73
C PRO A 612 35.79 -30.52 8.20
N HIS A 613 36.50 -29.57 7.58
CA HIS A 613 36.56 -29.38 6.12
C HIS A 613 37.26 -30.57 5.40
N ASP A 614 38.00 -31.38 6.14
CA ASP A 614 38.63 -32.62 5.67
C ASP A 614 37.75 -33.87 5.83
N SER A 615 36.56 -33.75 6.42
CA SER A 615 35.61 -34.85 6.58
C SER A 615 34.97 -35.26 5.25
N GLU A 616 34.57 -36.54 5.16
CA GLU A 616 33.89 -37.07 3.97
C GLU A 616 32.50 -36.43 3.78
N ASP A 617 31.80 -36.15 4.88
CA ASP A 617 30.50 -35.46 4.87
C ASP A 617 30.63 -34.03 4.31
N TYR A 618 31.62 -33.24 4.75
CA TYR A 618 31.86 -31.88 4.22
C TYR A 618 32.11 -31.93 2.70
N ARG A 619 33.02 -32.80 2.25
CA ARG A 619 33.36 -32.96 0.82
C ARG A 619 32.19 -33.48 -0.03
N LEU A 620 31.26 -34.23 0.56
CA LEU A 620 30.05 -34.67 -0.11
C LEU A 620 29.05 -33.51 -0.29
N VAL A 621 28.89 -32.66 0.73
CA VAL A 621 28.07 -31.44 0.67
C VAL A 621 28.66 -30.44 -0.32
N GLU A 622 29.97 -30.19 -0.27
CA GLU A 622 30.73 -29.36 -1.22
C GLU A 622 30.51 -29.83 -2.67
N ARG A 623 30.71 -31.13 -2.93
CA ARG A 623 30.45 -31.71 -4.25
C ARG A 623 29.00 -31.54 -4.67
N TYR A 624 28.04 -31.79 -3.78
CA TYR A 624 26.62 -31.69 -4.10
C TYR A 624 26.22 -30.25 -4.47
N LEU A 625 26.75 -29.25 -3.74
CA LEU A 625 26.57 -27.84 -4.05
C LEU A 625 27.20 -27.46 -5.40
N GLN A 626 28.46 -27.82 -5.64
CA GLN A 626 29.17 -27.46 -6.88
C GLN A 626 28.59 -28.15 -8.13
N THR A 627 28.18 -29.42 -8.03
CA THR A 627 27.69 -30.20 -9.19
C THR A 627 26.25 -29.85 -9.60
N THR A 628 25.40 -29.42 -8.66
CA THR A 628 23.96 -29.28 -8.91
C THR A 628 23.48 -27.83 -9.08
N HIS A 629 24.39 -26.91 -9.37
CA HIS A 629 24.03 -25.57 -9.81
C HIS A 629 23.29 -25.62 -11.16
N ALA A 630 22.03 -25.18 -11.17
CA ALA A 630 21.14 -25.35 -12.31
C ALA A 630 21.51 -24.40 -13.48
N PRO A 631 21.55 -24.90 -14.74
CA PRO A 631 22.16 -24.19 -15.87
C PRO A 631 21.36 -22.99 -16.41
N THR A 632 20.24 -22.61 -15.80
CA THR A 632 19.53 -21.35 -16.09
C THR A 632 19.75 -20.26 -15.03
N HIS A 633 20.50 -20.55 -13.96
CA HIS A 633 20.74 -19.60 -12.86
C HIS A 633 22.18 -19.06 -12.96
N THR A 634 22.48 -18.42 -14.10
CA THR A 634 23.84 -17.98 -14.48
C THR A 634 24.19 -16.55 -14.05
N GLU A 635 23.34 -15.91 -13.24
CA GLU A 635 23.54 -14.52 -12.79
C GLU A 635 24.34 -14.43 -11.48
N TRP A 636 24.56 -15.57 -10.82
CA TRP A 636 25.23 -15.73 -9.54
C TRP A 636 25.77 -17.17 -9.40
N GLU A 637 26.75 -17.33 -8.52
CA GLU A 637 27.40 -18.59 -8.17
C GLU A 637 27.25 -18.82 -6.65
N LEU A 638 27.59 -20.00 -6.15
CA LEU A 638 27.52 -20.36 -4.73
C LEU A 638 28.92 -20.73 -4.22
N GLU A 639 29.30 -20.15 -3.08
CA GLU A 639 30.47 -20.51 -2.29
C GLU A 639 30.00 -21.24 -1.01
N LEU A 640 30.75 -22.22 -0.53
CA LEU A 640 30.44 -22.97 0.69
C LEU A 640 31.38 -22.54 1.80
N GLU A 641 30.89 -21.69 2.71
CA GLU A 641 31.66 -21.16 3.84
C GLU A 641 31.88 -22.21 4.94
N GLU A 642 30.79 -22.78 5.48
CA GLU A 642 30.76 -23.65 6.66
C GLU A 642 29.65 -24.71 6.53
N VAL A 643 29.81 -25.86 7.19
CA VAL A 643 28.78 -26.92 7.22
C VAL A 643 28.52 -27.36 8.66
N PHE A 644 27.25 -27.33 9.07
CA PHE A 644 26.82 -27.74 10.42
C PHE A 644 25.99 -29.03 10.35
N SER A 645 26.39 -30.04 11.14
CA SER A 645 25.51 -31.17 11.44
C SER A 645 24.49 -30.73 12.50
N LEU A 646 23.21 -31.01 12.23
CA LEU A 646 22.08 -30.63 13.07
C LEU A 646 21.43 -31.89 13.67
N ASP A 647 21.11 -31.85 14.96
CA ASP A 647 20.30 -32.85 15.66
C ASP A 647 19.26 -32.12 16.53
N ARG A 648 17.99 -32.17 16.13
CA ARG A 648 16.91 -31.37 16.72
C ARG A 648 16.08 -32.19 17.70
N GLU A 649 15.79 -31.63 18.87
CA GLU A 649 15.19 -32.36 19.99
C GLU A 649 13.86 -33.03 19.59
N GLY A 650 13.78 -34.36 19.78
CA GLY A 650 12.65 -35.18 19.39
C GLY A 650 12.29 -35.13 17.90
N GLU A 651 13.26 -34.91 17.00
CA GLU A 651 13.11 -35.11 15.54
C GLU A 651 13.30 -36.57 15.16
N PHE A 652 14.40 -37.18 15.61
CA PHE A 652 14.73 -38.58 15.30
C PHE A 652 13.62 -39.55 15.73
N ASP A 653 13.03 -39.37 16.91
CA ASP A 653 11.92 -40.21 17.41
C ASP A 653 10.65 -40.13 16.53
N LYS A 654 10.41 -38.97 15.91
CA LYS A 654 9.28 -38.77 14.97
C LYS A 654 9.60 -39.35 13.60
N TYR A 655 10.87 -39.28 13.19
CA TYR A 655 11.35 -39.74 11.89
C TYR A 655 11.57 -41.25 11.81
N ALA A 656 12.04 -41.90 12.89
CA ALA A 656 12.39 -43.32 12.90
C ALA A 656 11.26 -44.26 12.38
N PRO A 657 9.97 -44.07 12.75
CA PRO A 657 8.86 -44.83 12.17
C PRO A 657 8.72 -44.72 10.65
N TYR A 658 9.24 -43.66 10.03
CA TYR A 658 9.30 -43.47 8.58
C TYR A 658 10.63 -43.96 8.00
N ARG A 659 11.78 -43.73 8.66
CA ARG A 659 13.10 -44.26 8.26
C ARG A 659 13.10 -45.78 8.13
N GLU A 660 12.37 -46.48 9.00
CA GLU A 660 12.23 -47.94 9.01
C GLU A 660 11.23 -48.46 7.98
N LYS A 661 10.07 -47.80 7.81
CA LYS A 661 8.94 -48.32 7.03
C LYS A 661 8.92 -47.87 5.58
N LEU A 662 9.53 -46.74 5.26
CA LEU A 662 9.57 -46.21 3.90
C LEU A 662 10.90 -46.51 3.21
N THR A 663 10.79 -47.03 2.00
CA THR A 663 11.87 -47.08 1.01
C THR A 663 12.14 -45.68 0.45
N ASN A 664 13.14 -45.54 -0.44
CA ASN A 664 13.41 -44.28 -1.15
C ASN A 664 13.62 -43.07 -0.19
N LYS A 665 14.73 -43.09 0.54
CA LYS A 665 15.19 -41.98 1.38
C LYS A 665 16.18 -41.15 0.58
N MET A 666 15.95 -39.84 0.47
CA MET A 666 16.80 -38.94 -0.29
C MET A 666 17.28 -37.77 0.57
N LEU A 667 18.53 -37.37 0.38
CA LEU A 667 19.11 -36.18 1.00
C LEU A 667 18.88 -34.99 0.06
N LEU A 668 18.03 -34.03 0.45
CA LEU A 668 17.50 -32.99 -0.45
C LEU A 668 17.62 -31.57 0.12
N TRP A 669 17.72 -30.59 -0.77
CA TRP A 669 17.91 -29.17 -0.43
C TRP A 669 16.58 -28.46 -0.12
N HIS A 670 16.53 -27.77 1.01
CA HIS A 670 15.53 -26.76 1.33
C HIS A 670 16.22 -25.40 1.56
N GLY A 671 15.61 -24.31 1.09
CA GLY A 671 16.12 -22.95 1.28
C GLY A 671 15.01 -22.05 1.78
N SER A 672 15.35 -21.10 2.64
CA SER A 672 14.42 -20.15 3.25
C SER A 672 15.15 -18.88 3.66
N ARG A 673 14.43 -17.81 3.98
CA ARG A 673 15.03 -16.55 4.44
C ARG A 673 15.77 -16.78 5.76
N LEU A 674 16.92 -16.11 5.93
CA LEU A 674 17.73 -16.16 7.16
C LEU A 674 16.91 -15.92 8.44
N THR A 675 15.97 -14.99 8.40
CA THR A 675 15.01 -14.68 9.48
C THR A 675 14.14 -15.87 9.94
N ASN A 676 13.96 -16.86 9.08
CA ASN A 676 13.05 -17.98 9.34
C ASN A 676 13.79 -19.15 10.01
N PHE A 677 15.13 -19.18 9.95
CA PHE A 677 15.92 -20.30 10.50
C PHE A 677 15.81 -20.43 12.03
N VAL A 678 15.60 -19.36 12.78
CA VAL A 678 15.32 -19.47 14.24
C VAL A 678 14.00 -20.20 14.50
N GLY A 679 12.99 -20.01 13.66
CA GLY A 679 11.72 -20.76 13.71
C GLY A 679 11.90 -22.22 13.29
N ILE A 680 12.65 -22.46 12.21
CA ILE A 680 12.86 -23.82 11.67
C ILE A 680 13.74 -24.67 12.59
N LEU A 681 14.84 -24.12 13.13
CA LEU A 681 15.72 -24.84 14.06
C LEU A 681 15.00 -25.19 15.38
N SER A 682 14.04 -24.36 15.83
CA SER A 682 13.31 -24.60 17.09
C SER A 682 12.03 -25.45 16.95
N GLN A 683 11.40 -25.49 15.78
CA GLN A 683 10.12 -26.18 15.58
C GLN A 683 10.14 -27.26 14.47
N GLY A 684 11.24 -27.39 13.73
CA GLY A 684 11.32 -28.17 12.50
C GLY A 684 10.74 -27.44 11.28
N LEU A 685 10.77 -28.09 10.12
CA LEU A 685 10.07 -27.61 8.92
C LEU A 685 8.55 -27.82 9.08
N ARG A 686 7.76 -26.86 8.57
CA ARG A 686 6.32 -26.77 8.86
C ARG A 686 5.50 -26.63 7.58
N ILE A 687 4.31 -27.21 7.61
CA ILE A 687 3.32 -27.09 6.52
C ILE A 687 2.51 -25.82 6.75
N ALA A 688 2.22 -25.08 5.67
CA ALA A 688 1.42 -23.87 5.71
C ALA A 688 0.06 -24.10 6.41
N PRO A 689 -0.42 -23.15 7.23
CA PRO A 689 -1.60 -23.35 8.07
C PRO A 689 -2.88 -23.53 7.22
N PRO A 690 -3.93 -24.21 7.74
CA PRO A 690 -5.10 -24.57 6.94
C PRO A 690 -5.85 -23.36 6.37
N GLU A 691 -5.75 -22.18 7.01
CA GLU A 691 -6.43 -20.94 6.60
C GLU A 691 -5.67 -20.13 5.54
N ALA A 692 -4.38 -20.45 5.30
CA ALA A 692 -3.63 -19.87 4.18
C ALA A 692 -4.27 -20.26 2.83
N PRO A 693 -4.14 -19.44 1.78
CA PRO A 693 -4.71 -19.77 0.47
C PRO A 693 -4.06 -21.01 -0.16
N ALA A 694 -4.74 -21.60 -1.14
CA ALA A 694 -4.23 -22.70 -1.96
C ALA A 694 -3.29 -22.20 -3.07
N THR A 695 -3.59 -21.03 -3.66
CA THR A 695 -2.79 -20.43 -4.74
C THR A 695 -1.46 -19.91 -4.22
N GLY A 696 -0.38 -20.52 -4.71
CA GLY A 696 0.99 -20.29 -4.25
C GLY A 696 1.81 -21.58 -4.33
N TYR A 697 1.20 -22.69 -3.90
CA TYR A 697 1.85 -24.00 -3.81
C TYR A 697 1.50 -24.89 -5.02
N MET A 698 2.48 -25.24 -5.86
CA MET A 698 2.24 -25.94 -7.14
C MET A 698 1.59 -27.32 -6.98
N PHE A 699 1.81 -27.96 -5.83
CA PHE A 699 1.31 -29.29 -5.47
C PHE A 699 0.51 -29.28 -4.15
N GLY A 700 0.03 -28.09 -3.76
CA GLY A 700 -0.65 -27.85 -2.49
C GLY A 700 0.27 -27.81 -1.27
N LYS A 701 -0.33 -27.73 -0.07
CA LYS A 701 0.38 -27.44 1.18
C LYS A 701 1.19 -28.66 1.64
N GLY A 702 2.50 -28.50 1.73
CA GLY A 702 3.45 -29.53 2.14
C GLY A 702 4.83 -28.91 2.39
N VAL A 703 5.81 -29.70 2.80
CA VAL A 703 7.21 -29.26 2.87
C VAL A 703 7.86 -29.53 1.52
N TYR A 704 8.42 -28.49 0.89
CA TYR A 704 9.00 -28.53 -0.45
C TYR A 704 10.53 -28.65 -0.39
N PHE A 705 11.07 -29.58 -1.17
CA PHE A 705 12.50 -29.80 -1.36
C PHE A 705 12.87 -29.85 -2.85
N ALA A 706 14.12 -29.59 -3.18
CA ALA A 706 14.68 -29.76 -4.52
C ALA A 706 15.94 -30.63 -4.49
N ASP A 707 16.24 -31.28 -5.61
CA ASP A 707 17.49 -32.02 -5.80
C ASP A 707 18.62 -31.16 -6.39
N LEU A 708 18.31 -29.97 -6.92
CA LEU A 708 19.29 -28.99 -7.40
C LEU A 708 19.44 -27.83 -6.41
N VAL A 709 20.67 -27.60 -5.90
CA VAL A 709 20.94 -26.58 -4.88
C VAL A 709 20.45 -25.19 -5.29
N SER A 710 20.71 -24.77 -6.53
CA SER A 710 20.44 -23.40 -6.97
C SER A 710 18.96 -23.11 -7.24
N LYS A 711 18.08 -24.11 -7.11
CA LYS A 711 16.63 -23.90 -7.04
C LYS A 711 16.21 -23.54 -5.61
N SER A 712 16.73 -24.25 -4.61
CA SER A 712 16.44 -23.96 -3.20
C SER A 712 17.11 -22.67 -2.74
N ALA A 713 18.32 -22.36 -3.23
CA ALA A 713 19.02 -21.11 -2.92
C ALA A 713 18.22 -19.84 -3.27
N GLN A 714 17.36 -19.86 -4.30
CA GLN A 714 16.48 -18.73 -4.65
C GLN A 714 15.50 -18.33 -3.53
N TYR A 715 15.21 -19.24 -2.59
CA TYR A 715 14.34 -18.97 -1.44
C TYR A 715 15.08 -18.34 -0.25
N CYS A 716 16.40 -18.11 -0.36
CA CYS A 716 17.19 -17.45 0.68
C CYS A 716 17.07 -15.91 0.65
N PHE A 717 16.74 -15.33 -0.52
CA PHE A 717 16.63 -13.89 -0.77
C PHE A 717 17.89 -13.07 -0.37
N THR A 718 19.08 -13.60 -0.63
CA THR A 718 20.34 -12.87 -0.44
C THR A 718 20.52 -11.75 -1.47
N ASP A 719 21.31 -10.73 -1.14
CA ASP A 719 21.58 -9.58 -2.03
C ASP A 719 23.07 -9.18 -2.02
N LYS A 720 23.45 -8.16 -2.80
CA LYS A 720 24.87 -7.74 -2.94
C LYS A 720 25.43 -6.98 -1.72
N LYS A 721 24.63 -6.74 -0.68
CA LYS A 721 25.04 -6.19 0.62
C LYS A 721 25.09 -7.29 1.68
N ASN A 722 24.11 -8.20 1.62
CA ASN A 722 23.92 -9.35 2.50
C ASN A 722 23.99 -10.65 1.64
N PRO A 723 25.20 -11.07 1.21
CA PRO A 723 25.35 -12.20 0.29
C PRO A 723 25.19 -13.56 0.98
N VAL A 724 25.47 -13.63 2.29
CA VAL A 724 25.44 -14.86 3.09
C VAL A 724 24.00 -15.30 3.32
N GLY A 725 23.71 -16.57 3.07
CA GLY A 725 22.40 -17.18 3.26
C GLY A 725 22.53 -18.61 3.76
N LEU A 726 21.49 -19.11 4.43
CA LEU A 726 21.49 -20.46 4.99
C LEU A 726 20.61 -21.39 4.15
N MET A 727 21.07 -22.63 4.01
CA MET A 727 20.32 -23.71 3.36
C MET A 727 20.31 -24.94 4.27
N LEU A 728 19.23 -25.71 4.20
CA LEU A 728 19.09 -27.00 4.87
C LEU A 728 19.26 -28.13 3.86
N LEU A 729 19.90 -29.19 4.34
CA LEU A 729 20.07 -30.45 3.63
C LEU A 729 19.47 -31.53 4.52
N SER A 730 18.30 -32.04 4.15
CA SER A 730 17.46 -32.89 5.01
C SER A 730 17.31 -34.28 4.43
N GLU A 731 17.34 -35.32 5.28
CA GLU A 731 16.95 -36.67 4.88
C GLU A 731 15.43 -36.78 4.85
N VAL A 732 14.86 -37.04 3.67
CA VAL A 732 13.41 -37.08 3.45
C VAL A 732 12.98 -38.49 3.09
N ALA A 733 12.02 -39.03 3.84
CA ALA A 733 11.40 -40.34 3.62
C ALA A 733 10.28 -40.23 2.57
N LEU A 734 10.68 -40.24 1.28
CA LEU A 734 9.75 -40.07 0.17
C LEU A 734 8.82 -41.27 -0.03
N GLY A 735 9.29 -42.50 0.24
CA GLY A 735 8.54 -43.72 0.02
C GLY A 735 8.10 -43.89 -1.43
N GLU A 736 6.95 -44.55 -1.61
CA GLU A 736 6.23 -44.59 -2.89
C GLU A 736 5.78 -43.19 -3.33
N VAL A 737 6.35 -42.70 -4.43
CA VAL A 737 6.17 -41.33 -4.94
C VAL A 737 4.99 -41.22 -5.92
N TYR A 738 4.22 -40.13 -5.88
CA TYR A 738 3.24 -39.75 -6.90
C TYR A 738 3.84 -38.73 -7.88
N GLU A 739 4.03 -39.12 -9.14
CA GLU A 739 4.68 -38.25 -10.14
C GLU A 739 3.70 -37.34 -10.89
N LEU A 740 4.08 -36.08 -11.10
CA LEU A 740 3.30 -35.09 -11.86
C LEU A 740 4.17 -34.26 -12.81
N LYS A 741 3.59 -33.90 -13.97
CA LYS A 741 4.24 -33.11 -15.04
C LYS A 741 3.68 -31.68 -15.18
N LYS A 742 2.64 -31.38 -14.41
CA LYS A 742 1.86 -30.14 -14.43
C LYS A 742 1.49 -29.79 -12.99
N ALA A 743 1.34 -28.50 -12.68
CA ALA A 743 0.86 -28.07 -11.37
C ALA A 743 -0.54 -28.66 -11.09
N LYS A 744 -0.77 -29.14 -9.87
CA LYS A 744 -2.04 -29.72 -9.43
C LYS A 744 -2.11 -29.68 -7.90
N TYR A 745 -2.94 -28.78 -7.37
CA TYR A 745 -3.18 -28.69 -5.94
C TYR A 745 -3.69 -30.03 -5.37
N MET A 746 -3.13 -30.46 -4.25
CA MET A 746 -3.64 -31.55 -3.43
C MET A 746 -3.25 -31.34 -1.96
N GLU A 747 -4.04 -31.85 -1.04
CA GLU A 747 -3.75 -31.81 0.40
C GLU A 747 -2.99 -33.06 0.88
N LYS A 748 -3.02 -34.13 0.06
CA LYS A 748 -2.38 -35.41 0.31
C LYS A 748 -2.24 -36.18 -1.02
N PRO A 749 -1.24 -37.06 -1.15
CA PRO A 749 -1.08 -37.91 -2.32
C PRO A 749 -2.18 -38.98 -2.41
N PRO A 750 -2.35 -39.65 -3.57
CA PRO A 750 -3.28 -40.77 -3.73
C PRO A 750 -2.98 -41.94 -2.77
N ALA A 751 -3.99 -42.77 -2.49
CA ALA A 751 -3.83 -43.94 -1.64
C ALA A 751 -2.71 -44.87 -2.14
N GLY A 752 -1.82 -45.27 -1.23
CA GLY A 752 -0.61 -46.06 -1.54
C GLY A 752 0.62 -45.23 -1.93
N LYS A 753 0.52 -43.90 -2.03
CA LYS A 753 1.65 -42.97 -2.22
C LYS A 753 1.87 -42.12 -0.95
N HIS A 754 3.12 -41.70 -0.70
CA HIS A 754 3.55 -41.04 0.54
C HIS A 754 4.14 -39.64 0.31
N SER A 755 4.54 -39.32 -0.92
CA SER A 755 5.06 -38.03 -1.34
C SER A 755 4.63 -37.71 -2.78
N THR A 756 4.80 -36.47 -3.21
CA THR A 756 4.64 -36.04 -4.62
C THR A 756 5.98 -35.64 -5.19
N LYS A 757 6.26 -36.02 -6.45
CA LYS A 757 7.39 -35.51 -7.24
C LYS A 757 6.89 -34.74 -8.45
N GLY A 758 7.17 -33.44 -8.47
CA GLY A 758 7.11 -32.64 -9.69
C GLY A 758 8.27 -33.02 -10.59
N LEU A 759 8.00 -33.51 -11.79
CA LEU A 759 9.01 -33.96 -12.76
C LEU A 759 9.56 -32.78 -13.59
N GLY A 760 10.81 -32.40 -13.37
CA GLY A 760 11.49 -31.33 -14.12
C GLY A 760 12.00 -31.76 -15.50
N LYS A 761 12.17 -30.79 -16.40
CA LYS A 761 12.91 -30.98 -17.67
C LYS A 761 14.39 -31.30 -17.45
N LYS A 762 14.99 -30.78 -16.39
CA LYS A 762 16.37 -31.03 -15.95
C LYS A 762 16.37 -31.78 -14.62
N ILE A 763 17.25 -32.76 -14.51
CA ILE A 763 17.43 -33.63 -13.33
C ILE A 763 18.93 -33.87 -13.08
N PRO A 764 19.37 -34.16 -11.84
CA PRO A 764 20.72 -34.65 -11.57
C PRO A 764 20.93 -36.02 -12.21
N ASP A 765 22.12 -36.29 -12.78
CA ASP A 765 22.45 -37.57 -13.43
C ASP A 765 22.42 -38.75 -12.44
N GLU A 766 21.52 -39.70 -12.66
CA GLU A 766 21.28 -40.88 -11.81
C GLU A 766 22.51 -41.81 -11.69
N SER A 767 23.48 -41.72 -12.60
CA SER A 767 24.74 -42.47 -12.53
C SER A 767 25.81 -41.83 -11.64
N GLU A 768 25.68 -40.54 -11.32
CA GLU A 768 26.57 -39.79 -10.41
C GLU A 768 26.02 -39.72 -8.96
N TYR A 769 24.96 -40.47 -8.63
CA TYR A 769 24.35 -40.47 -7.29
C TYR A 769 25.23 -41.18 -6.26
N ALA A 770 25.44 -40.52 -5.11
CA ALA A 770 26.14 -41.11 -3.97
C ALA A 770 25.17 -41.75 -2.97
N LYS A 771 25.70 -42.65 -2.13
CA LYS A 771 25.02 -43.09 -0.91
C LYS A 771 25.63 -42.42 0.31
N TRP A 772 24.79 -42.12 1.29
CA TRP A 772 25.16 -41.58 2.59
C TRP A 772 24.49 -42.38 3.71
N ARG A 773 25.21 -42.57 4.82
CA ARG A 773 24.76 -43.20 6.09
C ARG A 773 23.61 -44.22 5.92
N ASP A 774 23.98 -45.42 5.48
CA ASP A 774 23.14 -46.53 4.97
C ASP A 774 22.74 -46.36 3.48
N ASP A 775 21.43 -46.37 3.20
CA ASP A 775 20.82 -46.34 1.86
C ASP A 775 20.22 -44.98 1.49
N VAL A 776 20.66 -43.89 2.15
CA VAL A 776 20.19 -42.54 1.78
C VAL A 776 20.83 -42.12 0.47
N VAL A 777 20.00 -41.78 -0.53
CA VAL A 777 20.47 -41.36 -1.85
C VAL A 777 20.76 -39.87 -1.86
N VAL A 778 21.96 -39.49 -2.25
CA VAL A 778 22.38 -38.10 -2.44
C VAL A 778 22.50 -37.85 -3.95
N PRO A 779 21.58 -37.08 -4.57
CA PRO A 779 21.53 -36.93 -6.03
C PRO A 779 22.53 -35.86 -6.51
N CYS A 780 23.81 -36.02 -6.18
CA CYS A 780 24.91 -35.10 -6.49
C CYS A 780 25.44 -35.18 -7.95
N GLY A 781 24.56 -35.50 -8.90
CA GLY A 781 24.89 -35.62 -10.32
C GLY A 781 24.64 -34.33 -11.11
N LYS A 782 25.36 -34.12 -12.20
CA LYS A 782 25.24 -32.89 -13.01
C LYS A 782 23.84 -32.76 -13.67
N PRO A 783 23.33 -31.54 -13.97
CA PRO A 783 21.99 -31.32 -14.52
C PRO A 783 21.79 -31.78 -15.99
N VAL A 784 21.54 -33.07 -16.18
CA VAL A 784 21.18 -33.67 -17.47
C VAL A 784 19.73 -33.39 -17.87
N THR A 785 19.41 -33.61 -19.16
CA THR A 785 18.04 -33.45 -19.68
C THR A 785 17.25 -34.73 -19.41
N SER A 786 16.09 -34.60 -18.76
CA SER A 786 15.23 -35.73 -18.45
C SER A 786 14.58 -36.34 -19.69
N ASN A 787 14.10 -37.58 -19.55
CA ASN A 787 13.25 -38.24 -20.53
C ASN A 787 11.79 -37.72 -20.53
N VAL A 788 11.45 -36.72 -19.69
CA VAL A 788 10.07 -36.29 -19.42
C VAL A 788 9.58 -35.28 -20.46
N LYS A 789 9.01 -35.81 -21.55
CA LYS A 789 8.34 -35.01 -22.58
C LYS A 789 7.15 -34.23 -21.98
N ALA A 790 7.05 -32.95 -22.37
CA ALA A 790 5.95 -32.03 -22.06
C ALA A 790 5.67 -31.77 -20.56
N SER A 791 6.72 -31.65 -19.73
CA SER A 791 6.58 -31.06 -18.39
C SER A 791 6.47 -29.52 -18.45
N GLU A 792 5.72 -28.94 -17.52
CA GLU A 792 5.70 -27.50 -17.25
C GLU A 792 6.89 -27.05 -16.39
N LEU A 793 7.38 -27.92 -15.49
CA LEU A 793 8.50 -27.65 -14.59
C LEU A 793 9.84 -27.66 -15.32
N MET A 794 10.72 -26.72 -14.98
CA MET A 794 12.12 -26.75 -15.42
C MET A 794 12.96 -27.78 -14.64
N TYR A 795 12.66 -27.95 -13.35
CA TYR A 795 13.46 -28.67 -12.36
C TYR A 795 12.55 -29.46 -11.41
N ASN A 796 13.04 -30.55 -10.82
CA ASN A 796 12.25 -31.38 -9.91
C ASN A 796 11.76 -30.61 -8.67
N GLU A 797 10.70 -31.14 -8.05
CA GLU A 797 10.23 -30.77 -6.70
C GLU A 797 9.84 -32.05 -5.99
N TYR A 798 10.15 -32.15 -4.70
CA TYR A 798 9.75 -33.25 -3.83
C TYR A 798 8.93 -32.66 -2.69
N ILE A 799 7.72 -33.18 -2.48
CA ILE A 799 6.75 -32.63 -1.54
C ILE A 799 6.28 -33.74 -0.60
N VAL A 800 6.48 -33.54 0.70
CA VAL A 800 5.90 -34.36 1.76
C VAL A 800 4.78 -33.61 2.46
N TYR A 801 3.73 -34.34 2.83
CA TYR A 801 2.49 -33.79 3.39
C TYR A 801 2.36 -34.08 4.89
N ASN A 802 3.49 -34.39 5.52
CA ASN A 802 3.63 -34.71 6.95
C ASN A 802 5.02 -34.23 7.39
N THR A 803 5.13 -33.52 8.51
CA THR A 803 6.39 -32.95 9.02
C THR A 803 7.24 -33.95 9.82
N ALA A 804 6.90 -35.24 9.75
CA ALA A 804 7.69 -36.35 10.28
C ALA A 804 8.30 -37.25 9.18
N GLN A 805 8.15 -36.87 7.91
CA GLN A 805 8.77 -37.49 6.72
C GLN A 805 9.91 -36.65 6.17
#